data_AF-A0A167UU81-F1
#
_entry.id   AF-A0A167UU81-F1
#
_cell.length_a   1.000
_cell.length_b   1.000
_cell.length_c   1.000
_cell.angle_alpha   90.00
_cell.angle_beta   90.00
_cell.angle_gamma   90.00
#
_symmetry.space_group_name_H-M   'P 1'
#
loop_
_entity.id
_entity.type
_entity.pdbx_description
1 polymer ?
#
loop_
_entity_poly.entity_id
_entity_poly.type
_entity_poly.pdbx_seq_one_letter_code
_entity_poly.pdbx_strand_id
1 'polypeptide(L)'
;MASFDAYIDETVARGDLAGVALWAQTADGRMCYDRALGVASLKNPDPAQRPPMTTDTVVRLASSSKLITTIAVLQAVDQGLVGLDDDVAEHVPELAALEVLEGFTWYGKPLTRPRDPAAPITLRSLLTHTAGTGYDFLKWQPLWRVRWWRGETIAGGTTLEERLAHPLLHDPGAGWTYGSGVSWAGRVLERVSGGTLEQWMARHIAAPLGLTTLTCFPQWYPRTASRLAGMASRSGWSGQLAHQADLPQPNVSMGGEGIHCSVADLGKILFSLLVDDGRLLEPATAAQMFAKQLTPAQRAPLDECLALPVWICRSVLERGQYDWGLGGVLIDGTSKTGLQDGALMWSGLYHILWVAPLFIGFLLNFFFVNCDISLTNQWIDRKAGVCGVFATQLVPAVDKVGVPAIVAFQREIYRRLGFVKDGDAAAAAADKTPASSPTKKQHTENEKAAITFHRNDAASSPASPTRALAAWASSFFTRDQEPATAANGWRQRDGQQALPALSTHRLAVFEDARCSVACMPPTRDLSRVGIRGRATALVVAVFYMGRRSASKEAKAQLTEKPLGEQAAKDNNNNDDEGEPLFTSTQSTLPLDRVVEAEHDTSPENLAAARVEIAAIVGDDAVHDSNDERVRHTSSDWSSYPEAAADRPWLVVYASTTDEVSAVLKLCHRRRIPVVAFGGGTSLEGHFANVCGGICLDLSRMDRILTVHAADFDAVVQPGVGYEQLNEELADRQLFFPPDPGPGATIGGMIGTGCSGTNSFCYGTMREWVLGLTVVLADGTVVHTRRRPRKSSAGYDLTRLFIGSEGTLGIVTEATVRLTSKPRYEKVAVATFDTFQDACDAVIRIVSAGVHVAAVELVGARAMRWINESAGRGGRAWPEAPTLFFKLAGTEQGVAEQMRVVEDVAKAAGVRSMETARDQDESAVLWEARKQALYTAAGGKAADETAWITDVAVPISRLADIVDATSKDMVASGVSGGIVGHVGDGNFHCFLFYNPKQKDAAEELVHRMIERAIAMDGTVTGEHGVGLVKRDYLNQELGTPAVDLMRQIKNAFDPLCLLNCDKVVRMKPSLKGSER
;
A
#
# COMPACT_ATOMS: atom_id res chain seq x y z
N MET A 1 30.43 8.95 36.98
CA MET A 1 29.80 8.93 35.64
C MET A 1 30.73 9.61 34.66
N ALA A 2 30.59 9.34 33.36
CA ALA A 2 31.20 10.17 32.32
C ALA A 2 30.59 11.58 32.35
N SER A 3 31.35 12.59 31.95
CA SER A 3 30.79 13.92 31.66
C SER A 3 29.98 13.89 30.36
N PHE A 4 29.11 14.88 30.13
CA PHE A 4 28.49 15.07 28.81
C PHE A 4 29.55 15.12 27.69
N ASP A 5 30.67 15.80 27.97
CA ASP A 5 31.78 15.93 27.03
C ASP A 5 32.38 14.57 26.63
N ALA A 6 32.54 13.64 27.58
CA ALA A 6 33.01 12.28 27.28
C ALA A 6 31.92 11.39 26.64
N TYR A 7 30.64 11.58 27.01
CA TYR A 7 29.51 10.90 26.37
C TYR A 7 29.40 11.23 24.87
N ILE A 8 29.57 12.50 24.48
CA ILE A 8 29.48 12.89 23.07
C ILE A 8 30.71 12.44 22.27
N ASP A 9 31.91 12.47 22.88
CA ASP A 9 33.13 11.89 22.29
C ASP A 9 32.98 10.40 22.00
N GLU A 10 32.56 9.60 22.99
CA GLU A 10 32.36 8.16 22.82
C GLU A 10 31.29 7.87 21.76
N THR A 11 30.24 8.69 21.71
CA THR A 11 29.14 8.54 20.75
C THR A 11 29.57 8.81 19.30
N VAL A 12 30.42 9.82 19.06
CA VAL A 12 31.01 10.03 17.72
C VAL A 12 32.08 8.97 17.42
N ALA A 13 32.89 8.56 18.40
CA ALA A 13 33.94 7.56 18.22
C ALA A 13 33.39 6.15 17.89
N ARG A 14 32.22 5.77 18.42
CA ARG A 14 31.49 4.55 18.04
C ARG A 14 30.85 4.63 16.65
N GLY A 15 30.82 5.81 16.01
CA GLY A 15 30.10 6.06 14.76
C GLY A 15 28.58 6.16 14.93
N ASP A 16 28.09 6.37 16.16
CA ASP A 16 26.66 6.56 16.41
C ASP A 16 26.16 7.92 15.94
N LEU A 17 27.03 8.93 15.89
CA LEU A 17 26.84 10.20 15.20
C LEU A 17 28.01 10.41 14.21
N ALA A 18 27.72 10.82 12.98
CA ALA A 18 28.76 11.07 11.96
C ALA A 18 29.63 12.28 12.33
N GLY A 19 28.97 13.35 12.76
CA GLY A 19 29.56 14.51 13.40
C GLY A 19 28.48 15.35 14.09
N VAL A 20 28.88 16.22 15.01
CA VAL A 20 27.99 17.14 15.70
C VAL A 20 28.69 18.48 15.93
N ALA A 21 27.93 19.56 15.80
CA ALA A 21 28.33 20.92 16.16
C ALA A 21 27.39 21.43 17.27
N LEU A 22 27.98 21.97 18.32
CA LEU A 22 27.36 22.34 19.58
C LEU A 22 27.78 23.76 19.93
N TRP A 23 26.81 24.63 20.19
CA TRP A 23 27.08 26.02 20.54
C TRP A 23 26.09 26.51 21.61
N ALA A 24 26.57 27.20 22.65
CA ALA A 24 25.70 27.86 23.63
C ALA A 24 26.42 29.04 24.31
N GLN A 25 25.70 30.12 24.61
CA GLN A 25 26.30 31.30 25.23
C GLN A 25 25.35 31.96 26.25
N THR A 26 25.89 32.43 27.38
CA THR A 26 25.16 33.30 28.33
C THR A 26 25.24 34.77 27.94
N ALA A 27 24.19 35.53 28.25
CA ALA A 27 24.10 36.98 28.03
C ALA A 27 25.25 37.77 28.72
N ASP A 28 25.77 37.27 29.85
CA ASP A 28 26.91 37.85 30.58
C ASP A 28 28.29 37.40 30.05
N GLY A 29 28.33 36.55 29.02
CA GLY A 29 29.54 36.01 28.41
C GLY A 29 30.36 35.05 29.28
N ARG A 30 29.94 34.74 30.52
CA ARG A 30 30.70 33.89 31.45
C ARG A 30 30.76 32.43 31.02
N MET A 31 29.77 31.96 30.26
CA MET A 31 29.78 30.67 29.62
C MET A 31 29.68 30.84 28.11
N CYS A 32 30.71 30.39 27.41
CA CYS A 32 30.67 30.10 25.98
C CYS A 32 31.05 28.62 25.81
N TYR A 33 30.14 27.84 25.23
CA TYR A 33 30.37 26.47 24.82
C TYR A 33 30.40 26.48 23.29
N ASP A 34 31.56 26.25 22.69
CA ASP A 34 31.73 26.09 21.24
C ASP A 34 32.51 24.81 21.01
N ARG A 35 31.87 23.80 20.41
CA ARG A 35 32.47 22.48 20.22
C ARG A 35 31.92 21.81 18.98
N ALA A 36 32.81 21.25 18.16
CA ALA A 36 32.44 20.36 17.07
C ALA A 36 33.37 19.15 17.03
N LEU A 37 32.83 18.01 16.59
CA LEU A 37 33.56 16.74 16.50
C LEU A 37 32.95 15.81 15.44
N GLY A 38 33.77 14.91 14.91
CA GLY A 38 33.40 14.01 13.80
C GLY A 38 33.55 14.65 12.42
N VAL A 39 32.81 14.14 11.43
CA VAL A 39 32.91 14.56 10.01
C VAL A 39 31.64 15.27 9.55
N ALA A 40 31.79 16.33 8.74
CA ALA A 40 30.70 17.09 8.13
C ALA A 40 30.00 16.35 6.97
N SER A 41 30.56 15.25 6.46
CA SER A 41 29.88 14.42 5.44
C SER A 41 30.38 12.98 5.41
N LEU A 42 29.45 12.03 5.20
CA LEU A 42 29.76 10.63 4.88
C LEU A 42 29.88 10.36 3.36
N LYS A 43 29.73 11.40 2.51
CA LYS A 43 29.65 11.27 1.04
C LYS A 43 30.91 10.69 0.38
N ASN A 44 32.09 10.96 0.95
CA ASN A 44 33.33 10.37 0.46
C ASN A 44 33.49 8.96 1.07
N PRO A 45 33.62 7.89 0.25
CA PRO A 45 33.83 6.54 0.77
C PRO A 45 35.13 6.44 1.59
N ASP A 46 36.20 7.16 1.21
CA ASP A 46 37.45 7.21 1.99
C ASP A 46 37.26 8.04 3.27
N PRO A 47 37.39 7.44 4.48
CA PRO A 47 37.28 8.17 5.75
C PRO A 47 38.32 9.28 5.92
N ALA A 48 39.52 9.14 5.35
CA ALA A 48 40.60 10.13 5.49
C ALA A 48 40.36 11.41 4.66
N GLN A 49 39.43 11.36 3.70
CA GLN A 49 39.06 12.48 2.84
C GLN A 49 37.69 13.09 3.19
N ARG A 50 37.08 12.70 4.32
CA ARG A 50 35.83 13.30 4.79
C ARG A 50 36.13 14.64 5.46
N PRO A 51 35.40 15.73 5.14
CA PRO A 51 35.61 17.02 5.78
C PRO A 51 35.28 16.93 7.28
N PRO A 52 36.04 17.60 8.18
CA PRO A 52 35.72 17.62 9.61
C PRO A 52 34.45 18.42 9.88
N MET A 53 33.73 18.06 10.94
CA MET A 53 32.62 18.87 11.47
C MET A 53 33.19 20.06 12.25
N THR A 54 32.66 21.25 11.99
CA THR A 54 33.03 22.52 12.66
C THR A 54 31.78 23.33 12.99
N THR A 55 31.85 24.27 13.93
CA THR A 55 30.75 25.23 14.16
C THR A 55 30.56 26.22 13.00
N ASP A 56 31.54 26.33 12.11
CA ASP A 56 31.46 27.06 10.83
C ASP A 56 30.91 26.19 9.66
N THR A 57 30.63 24.90 9.90
CA THR A 57 29.98 24.02 8.93
C THR A 57 28.53 24.47 8.72
N VAL A 58 28.11 24.57 7.47
CA VAL A 58 26.77 25.02 7.09
C VAL A 58 25.79 23.85 7.17
N VAL A 59 24.69 24.02 7.88
CA VAL A 59 23.64 23.01 8.04
C VAL A 59 22.33 23.51 7.45
N ARG A 60 21.47 22.59 7.00
CA ARG A 60 20.10 22.93 6.59
C ARG A 60 19.23 23.06 7.83
N LEU A 61 18.74 24.26 8.11
CA LEU A 61 17.97 24.55 9.33
C LEU A 61 16.58 23.91 9.32
N ALA A 62 16.05 23.59 8.14
CA ALA A 62 14.73 22.98 7.98
C ALA A 62 13.66 23.77 8.75
N SER A 63 12.86 23.12 9.59
CA SER A 63 11.82 23.82 10.37
C SER A 63 12.36 24.94 11.28
N SER A 64 13.64 24.91 11.67
CA SER A 64 14.31 25.97 12.45
C SER A 64 14.45 27.29 11.67
N SER A 65 14.32 27.25 10.33
CA SER A 65 14.22 28.43 9.44
C SER A 65 13.08 29.38 9.84
N LYS A 66 12.03 28.86 10.49
CA LYS A 66 10.84 29.63 10.86
C LYS A 66 11.19 30.86 11.70
N LEU A 67 12.07 30.74 12.70
CA LEU A 67 12.52 31.87 13.52
C LEU A 67 13.15 32.99 12.68
N ILE A 68 14.02 32.64 11.72
CA ILE A 68 14.72 33.64 10.88
C ILE A 68 13.73 34.34 9.95
N THR A 69 12.81 33.60 9.33
CA THR A 69 11.73 34.19 8.52
C THR A 69 10.80 35.05 9.37
N THR A 70 10.50 34.66 10.61
CA THR A 70 9.74 35.50 11.55
C THR A 70 10.47 36.80 11.88
N ILE A 71 11.79 36.77 12.14
CA ILE A 71 12.58 38.00 12.33
C ILE A 71 12.47 38.91 11.09
N ALA A 72 12.68 38.37 9.89
CA ALA A 72 12.58 39.13 8.65
C ALA A 72 11.19 39.76 8.43
N VAL A 73 10.12 39.02 8.76
CA VAL A 73 8.73 39.50 8.69
C VAL A 73 8.46 40.57 9.76
N LEU A 74 8.91 40.38 10.99
CA LEU A 74 8.72 41.34 12.08
C LEU A 74 9.53 42.63 11.87
N GLN A 75 10.67 42.57 11.18
CA GLN A 75 11.40 43.76 10.72
C GLN A 75 10.58 44.63 9.74
N ALA A 76 9.63 44.04 9.00
CA ALA A 76 8.69 44.80 8.17
C ALA A 76 7.52 45.38 8.98
N VAL A 77 7.16 44.76 10.11
CA VAL A 77 6.22 45.34 11.09
C VAL A 77 6.86 46.56 11.79
N ASP A 78 8.12 46.44 12.24
CA ASP A 78 8.88 47.56 12.83
C ASP A 78 9.05 48.72 11.84
N GLN A 79 9.20 48.43 10.54
CA GLN A 79 9.25 49.45 9.48
C GLN A 79 7.87 49.96 9.02
N GLY A 80 6.77 49.49 9.63
CA GLY A 80 5.40 49.92 9.30
C GLY A 80 4.93 49.52 7.89
N LEU A 81 5.52 48.49 7.28
CA LEU A 81 5.17 48.01 5.94
C LEU A 81 3.95 47.08 5.95
N VAL A 82 3.66 46.44 7.09
CA VAL A 82 2.51 45.55 7.32
C VAL A 82 2.29 45.38 8.83
N GLY A 83 1.05 45.40 9.29
CA GLY A 83 0.69 45.13 10.69
C GLY A 83 0.64 43.64 11.02
N LEU A 84 0.79 43.30 12.31
CA LEU A 84 0.65 41.91 12.77
C LEU A 84 -0.78 41.36 12.59
N ASP A 85 -1.78 42.20 12.74
CA ASP A 85 -3.19 41.80 12.74
C ASP A 85 -3.95 42.23 11.47
N ASP A 86 -3.22 42.76 10.47
CA ASP A 86 -3.73 43.10 9.14
C ASP A 86 -4.05 41.81 8.34
N ASP A 87 -5.15 41.78 7.59
CA ASP A 87 -5.46 40.69 6.67
C ASP A 87 -4.53 40.76 5.45
N VAL A 88 -3.72 39.72 5.24
CA VAL A 88 -2.70 39.73 4.17
C VAL A 88 -3.29 39.44 2.78
N ALA A 89 -4.62 39.27 2.67
CA ALA A 89 -5.31 38.89 1.45
C ALA A 89 -5.01 39.80 0.23
N GLU A 90 -4.79 41.10 0.43
CA GLU A 90 -4.44 42.04 -0.65
C GLU A 90 -3.00 41.84 -1.17
N HIS A 91 -2.09 41.32 -0.34
CA HIS A 91 -0.69 41.08 -0.69
C HIS A 91 -0.47 39.71 -1.33
N VAL A 92 -1.22 38.70 -0.87
CA VAL A 92 -1.16 37.29 -1.34
C VAL A 92 -2.56 36.77 -1.71
N PRO A 93 -3.18 37.26 -2.80
CA PRO A 93 -4.49 36.81 -3.24
C PRO A 93 -4.54 35.30 -3.55
N GLU A 94 -3.41 34.68 -3.87
CA GLU A 94 -3.26 33.25 -4.10
C GLU A 94 -3.50 32.41 -2.83
N LEU A 95 -3.24 33.00 -1.65
CA LEU A 95 -3.55 32.44 -0.34
C LEU A 95 -4.99 32.77 0.08
N ALA A 96 -5.46 33.99 -0.23
CA ALA A 96 -6.83 34.43 0.08
C ALA A 96 -7.91 33.58 -0.62
N ALA A 97 -7.58 33.04 -1.80
CA ALA A 97 -8.44 32.20 -2.62
C ALA A 97 -8.47 30.71 -2.22
N LEU A 98 -7.74 30.29 -1.17
CA LEU A 98 -7.73 28.90 -0.73
C LEU A 98 -9.03 28.55 0.03
N GLU A 99 -9.74 27.55 -0.50
CA GLU A 99 -10.91 26.94 0.12
C GLU A 99 -10.54 26.10 1.36
N VAL A 100 -11.53 25.84 2.23
CA VAL A 100 -11.39 24.95 3.39
C VAL A 100 -11.80 23.53 3.00
N LEU A 101 -11.01 22.53 3.40
CA LEU A 101 -11.28 21.11 3.20
C LEU A 101 -12.29 20.58 4.22
N GLU A 102 -13.42 20.05 3.74
CA GLU A 102 -14.44 19.42 4.59
C GLU A 102 -14.33 17.90 4.61
N GLY A 103 -13.73 17.30 3.59
CA GLY A 103 -13.53 15.86 3.52
C GLY A 103 -13.15 15.36 2.13
N PHE A 104 -13.61 14.15 1.80
CA PHE A 104 -13.38 13.50 0.52
C PHE A 104 -14.61 12.70 0.11
N THR A 105 -14.81 12.51 -1.19
CA THR A 105 -15.70 11.45 -1.70
C THR A 105 -15.16 10.07 -1.33
N TRP A 106 -15.98 9.03 -1.46
CA TRP A 106 -15.54 7.64 -1.26
C TRP A 106 -14.35 7.28 -2.18
N TYR A 107 -14.39 7.70 -3.44
CA TYR A 107 -13.31 7.58 -4.42
C TYR A 107 -12.16 8.60 -4.24
N GLY A 108 -12.10 9.30 -3.10
CA GLY A 108 -10.93 10.09 -2.69
C GLY A 108 -10.79 11.49 -3.30
N LYS A 109 -11.79 12.01 -4.04
CA LYS A 109 -11.79 13.41 -4.50
C LYS A 109 -11.99 14.36 -3.30
N PRO A 110 -11.18 15.41 -3.12
CA PRO A 110 -11.39 16.43 -2.10
C PRO A 110 -12.77 17.08 -2.18
N LEU A 111 -13.38 17.29 -1.03
CA LEU A 111 -14.57 18.12 -0.85
C LEU A 111 -14.16 19.39 -0.10
N THR A 112 -14.44 20.53 -0.70
CA THR A 112 -14.03 21.85 -0.21
C THR A 112 -15.22 22.82 -0.20
N ARG A 113 -15.09 23.87 0.63
CA ARG A 113 -16.02 25.01 0.67
C ARG A 113 -15.27 26.34 0.71
N PRO A 114 -15.92 27.46 0.39
CA PRO A 114 -15.41 28.79 0.70
C PRO A 114 -15.02 28.94 2.19
N ARG A 115 -13.94 29.70 2.42
CA ARG A 115 -13.56 30.22 3.74
C ARG A 115 -14.64 31.17 4.26
N ASP A 116 -14.84 31.21 5.58
CA ASP A 116 -15.67 32.23 6.22
C ASP A 116 -15.13 33.64 5.92
N PRO A 117 -15.90 34.53 5.26
CA PRO A 117 -15.46 35.90 4.96
C PRO A 117 -15.24 36.76 6.22
N ALA A 118 -15.75 36.35 7.38
CA ALA A 118 -15.50 37.02 8.66
C ALA A 118 -14.18 36.57 9.35
N ALA A 119 -13.46 35.58 8.80
CA ALA A 119 -12.23 35.03 9.35
C ALA A 119 -10.99 35.45 8.51
N PRO A 120 -10.42 36.65 8.71
CA PRO A 120 -9.29 37.17 7.92
C PRO A 120 -8.00 36.35 8.11
N ILE A 121 -7.14 36.33 7.08
CA ILE A 121 -5.84 35.65 7.15
C ILE A 121 -4.81 36.68 7.66
N THR A 122 -4.74 36.87 8.97
CA THR A 122 -3.81 37.87 9.53
C THR A 122 -2.34 37.41 9.48
N LEU A 123 -1.40 38.34 9.45
CA LEU A 123 0.04 38.01 9.50
C LEU A 123 0.38 37.20 10.77
N ARG A 124 -0.20 37.54 11.92
CA ARG A 124 -0.12 36.79 13.18
C ARG A 124 -0.65 35.37 13.01
N SER A 125 -1.74 35.15 12.27
CA SER A 125 -2.28 33.80 12.06
C SER A 125 -1.32 32.88 11.29
N LEU A 126 -0.54 33.45 10.36
CA LEU A 126 0.47 32.74 9.59
C LEU A 126 1.72 32.40 10.42
N LEU A 127 2.17 33.34 11.26
CA LEU A 127 3.29 33.15 12.20
C LEU A 127 2.96 32.19 13.36
N THR A 128 1.67 32.03 13.70
CA THR A 128 1.20 31.21 14.82
C THR A 128 0.63 29.85 14.44
N HIS A 129 0.62 29.49 13.15
CA HIS A 129 0.00 28.25 12.64
C HIS A 129 -1.52 28.13 12.92
N THR A 130 -2.22 29.26 13.04
CA THR A 130 -3.68 29.32 13.20
C THR A 130 -4.42 29.67 11.89
N ALA A 131 -3.70 30.01 10.82
CA ALA A 131 -4.25 30.31 9.48
C ALA A 131 -4.87 29.12 8.71
N GLY A 132 -4.92 27.91 9.28
CA GLY A 132 -5.46 26.71 8.62
C GLY A 132 -4.56 26.06 7.55
N THR A 133 -3.48 26.72 7.11
CA THR A 133 -2.49 26.14 6.19
C THR A 133 -1.90 24.82 6.73
N GLY A 134 -1.63 23.84 5.87
CA GLY A 134 -0.94 22.59 6.25
C GLY A 134 0.27 22.25 5.35
N TYR A 135 0.66 20.98 5.36
CA TYR A 135 1.67 20.38 4.48
C TYR A 135 1.18 19.04 3.87
N ASP A 136 1.47 18.83 2.58
CA ASP A 136 1.15 17.65 1.76
C ASP A 136 1.91 16.37 2.16
N PHE A 137 3.06 16.52 2.81
CA PHE A 137 3.94 15.41 3.22
C PHE A 137 3.61 14.84 4.62
N LEU A 138 2.81 15.55 5.43
CA LEU A 138 2.45 15.13 6.79
C LEU A 138 1.28 14.16 6.77
N LYS A 139 1.55 12.85 6.87
CA LYS A 139 0.52 11.78 6.75
C LYS A 139 -0.65 11.85 7.75
N TRP A 140 -0.52 12.58 8.85
CA TRP A 140 -1.60 12.81 9.82
C TRP A 140 -2.52 13.99 9.45
N GLN A 141 -2.13 14.83 8.48
CA GLN A 141 -3.00 15.84 7.87
C GLN A 141 -3.63 15.24 6.60
N PRO A 142 -4.88 15.56 6.26
CA PRO A 142 -5.52 14.97 5.08
C PRO A 142 -4.94 15.46 3.73
N LEU A 143 -4.07 16.47 3.71
CA LEU A 143 -3.55 17.08 2.47
C LEU A 143 -2.76 16.12 1.58
N TRP A 144 -2.16 15.06 2.11
CA TRP A 144 -1.51 14.04 1.27
C TRP A 144 -2.51 13.35 0.33
N ARG A 145 -3.80 13.25 0.71
CA ARG A 145 -4.87 12.73 -0.16
C ARG A 145 -5.25 13.73 -1.25
N VAL A 146 -5.22 15.03 -0.94
CA VAL A 146 -5.43 16.10 -1.94
C VAL A 146 -4.34 16.02 -3.00
N ARG A 147 -3.07 15.97 -2.57
CA ARG A 147 -1.90 15.80 -3.44
C ARG A 147 -2.01 14.53 -4.30
N TRP A 148 -2.37 13.39 -3.67
CA TRP A 148 -2.54 12.11 -4.35
C TRP A 148 -3.63 12.17 -5.43
N TRP A 149 -4.80 12.75 -5.11
CA TRP A 149 -5.90 12.91 -6.07
C TRP A 149 -5.55 13.86 -7.22
N ARG A 150 -4.78 14.93 -6.97
CA ARG A 150 -4.27 15.83 -8.03
C ARG A 150 -3.13 15.23 -8.87
N GLY A 151 -2.60 14.05 -8.52
CA GLY A 151 -1.42 13.46 -9.18
C GLY A 151 -0.10 14.19 -8.90
N GLU A 152 -0.07 15.03 -7.86
CA GLU A 152 1.05 15.90 -7.53
C GLU A 152 2.21 15.14 -6.85
N THR A 153 3.45 15.53 -7.12
CA THR A 153 4.64 15.00 -6.43
C THR A 153 4.89 15.75 -5.13
N ILE A 154 5.46 15.08 -4.12
CA ILE A 154 5.82 15.72 -2.84
C ILE A 154 6.76 16.89 -3.11
N ALA A 155 6.42 18.08 -2.60
CA ALA A 155 7.16 19.32 -2.84
C ALA A 155 7.43 19.62 -4.34
N GLY A 156 6.54 19.14 -5.22
CA GLY A 156 6.51 19.50 -6.64
C GLY A 156 6.08 20.95 -6.83
N GLY A 157 6.42 21.53 -7.98
CA GLY A 157 6.26 22.96 -8.25
C GLY A 157 7.57 23.72 -8.25
N THR A 158 7.58 24.83 -8.99
CA THR A 158 8.71 25.74 -9.20
C THR A 158 8.54 27.05 -8.44
N THR A 159 7.30 27.50 -8.22
CA THR A 159 6.96 28.65 -7.37
C THR A 159 6.62 28.24 -5.94
N LEU A 160 6.38 29.20 -5.07
CA LEU A 160 5.92 28.95 -3.70
C LEU A 160 4.46 28.52 -3.70
N GLU A 161 3.68 29.17 -4.56
CA GLU A 161 2.25 28.98 -4.74
C GLU A 161 1.94 27.59 -5.30
N GLU A 162 2.68 27.13 -6.33
CA GLU A 162 2.59 25.76 -6.87
C GLU A 162 2.91 24.68 -5.83
N ARG A 163 3.74 25.01 -4.83
CA ARG A 163 4.19 24.09 -3.77
C ARG A 163 3.28 24.04 -2.55
N LEU A 164 2.44 25.06 -2.33
CA LEU A 164 1.72 25.27 -1.07
C LEU A 164 0.21 25.58 -1.22
N ALA A 165 -0.31 25.73 -2.44
CA ALA A 165 -1.74 25.97 -2.71
C ALA A 165 -2.61 24.70 -2.57
N HIS A 166 -2.58 24.13 -1.36
CA HIS A 166 -3.52 23.12 -0.90
C HIS A 166 -4.63 23.77 -0.06
N PRO A 167 -5.85 23.20 -0.02
CA PRO A 167 -6.93 23.71 0.82
C PRO A 167 -6.54 23.88 2.29
N LEU A 168 -7.15 24.86 2.96
CA LEU A 168 -7.02 25.08 4.40
C LEU A 168 -7.68 23.92 5.16
N LEU A 169 -7.14 23.58 6.33
CA LEU A 169 -7.63 22.49 7.18
C LEU A 169 -8.70 22.92 8.19
N HIS A 170 -8.86 24.23 8.36
CA HIS A 170 -9.93 24.92 9.08
C HIS A 170 -9.88 26.40 8.67
N ASP A 171 -10.93 27.17 8.96
CA ASP A 171 -10.91 28.62 8.77
C ASP A 171 -9.83 29.29 9.66
N PRO A 172 -9.28 30.46 9.27
CA PRO A 172 -8.29 31.19 10.06
C PRO A 172 -8.77 31.47 11.48
N GLY A 173 -7.90 31.24 12.46
CA GLY A 173 -8.21 31.44 13.88
C GLY A 173 -9.11 30.37 14.52
N ALA A 174 -9.86 29.58 13.75
CA ALA A 174 -10.78 28.56 14.29
C ALA A 174 -10.08 27.37 14.97
N GLY A 175 -8.78 27.18 14.72
CA GLY A 175 -7.97 26.10 15.29
C GLY A 175 -6.47 26.37 15.16
N TRP A 176 -5.66 25.34 15.43
CA TRP A 176 -4.22 25.36 15.25
C TRP A 176 -3.77 24.12 14.49
N THR A 177 -2.98 24.31 13.42
CA THR A 177 -2.43 23.20 12.63
C THR A 177 -1.04 23.54 12.12
N TYR A 178 -0.02 22.76 12.52
CA TYR A 178 1.36 22.94 12.07
C TYR A 178 1.46 22.94 10.53
N GLY A 179 1.91 24.06 9.96
CA GLY A 179 1.64 24.33 8.55
C GLY A 179 2.62 25.25 7.84
N SER A 180 2.31 25.51 6.58
CA SER A 180 3.16 26.29 5.67
C SER A 180 3.07 27.81 5.84
N GLY A 181 2.20 28.31 6.73
CA GLY A 181 1.96 29.74 6.99
C GLY A 181 3.20 30.63 7.12
N VAL A 182 4.29 30.16 7.77
CA VAL A 182 5.53 30.98 7.89
C VAL A 182 6.22 31.20 6.53
N SER A 183 6.12 30.25 5.59
CA SER A 183 6.59 30.48 4.21
C SER A 183 5.71 31.49 3.47
N TRP A 184 4.39 31.46 3.70
CA TRP A 184 3.47 32.49 3.20
C TRP A 184 3.70 33.87 3.82
N ALA A 185 4.04 33.96 5.12
CA ALA A 185 4.46 35.22 5.74
C ALA A 185 5.74 35.77 5.10
N GLY A 186 6.70 34.89 4.76
CA GLY A 186 7.85 35.25 3.92
C GLY A 186 7.44 35.80 2.54
N ARG A 187 6.36 35.28 1.95
CA ARG A 187 5.80 35.81 0.69
C ARG A 187 5.14 37.17 0.83
N VAL A 188 4.45 37.42 1.95
CA VAL A 188 3.91 38.75 2.29
C VAL A 188 5.05 39.77 2.38
N LEU A 189 6.14 39.41 3.06
CA LEU A 189 7.35 40.25 3.11
C LEU A 189 7.89 40.58 1.71
N GLU A 190 7.98 39.60 0.79
CA GLU A 190 8.40 39.85 -0.60
C GLU A 190 7.46 40.83 -1.33
N ARG A 191 6.15 40.71 -1.09
CA ARG A 191 5.11 41.56 -1.73
C ARG A 191 5.11 42.99 -1.19
N VAL A 192 5.27 43.21 0.12
CA VAL A 192 5.27 44.56 0.72
C VAL A 192 6.61 45.29 0.61
N SER A 193 7.73 44.55 0.53
CA SER A 193 9.07 45.14 0.38
C SER A 193 9.52 45.34 -1.07
N GLY A 194 8.90 44.64 -2.03
CA GLY A 194 9.33 44.61 -3.43
C GLY A 194 10.67 43.89 -3.68
N GLY A 195 11.23 43.20 -2.67
CA GLY A 195 12.44 42.40 -2.77
C GLY A 195 12.19 40.90 -2.51
N THR A 196 13.22 40.07 -2.61
CA THR A 196 13.12 38.65 -2.20
C THR A 196 13.47 38.45 -0.72
N LEU A 197 12.98 37.36 -0.11
CA LEU A 197 13.32 37.00 1.27
C LEU A 197 14.84 36.84 1.46
N GLU A 198 15.54 36.29 0.47
CA GLU A 198 17.01 36.21 0.41
C GLU A 198 17.66 37.59 0.51
N GLN A 199 17.22 38.55 -0.30
CA GLN A 199 17.75 39.92 -0.31
C GLN A 199 17.45 40.65 0.99
N TRP A 200 16.28 40.41 1.59
CA TRP A 200 15.93 40.98 2.88
C TRP A 200 16.82 40.43 4.00
N MET A 201 16.92 39.10 4.13
CA MET A 201 17.80 38.46 5.11
C MET A 201 19.26 38.90 4.96
N ALA A 202 19.78 38.98 3.73
CA ALA A 202 21.13 39.45 3.47
C ALA A 202 21.37 40.89 3.98
N ARG A 203 20.39 41.78 3.80
CA ARG A 203 20.52 43.22 4.10
C ARG A 203 20.16 43.58 5.54
N HIS A 204 19.18 42.92 6.15
CA HIS A 204 18.59 43.28 7.45
C HIS A 204 18.90 42.26 8.57
N ILE A 205 19.46 41.09 8.28
CA ILE A 205 19.88 40.10 9.30
C ILE A 205 21.38 39.77 9.17
N ALA A 206 21.85 39.45 7.96
CA ALA A 206 23.24 39.03 7.74
C ALA A 206 24.23 40.18 7.89
N ALA A 207 23.99 41.33 7.24
CA ALA A 207 24.90 42.48 7.33
C ALA A 207 25.01 43.08 8.76
N PRO A 208 23.91 43.32 9.52
CA PRO A 208 24.00 43.89 10.87
C PRO A 208 24.71 43.00 11.92
N LEU A 209 24.73 41.68 11.70
CA LEU A 209 25.37 40.71 12.60
C LEU A 209 26.69 40.13 12.07
N GLY A 210 27.14 40.53 10.87
CA GLY A 210 28.34 39.99 10.25
C GLY A 210 28.25 38.48 10.00
N LEU A 211 27.14 38.02 9.43
CA LEU A 211 26.93 36.63 9.02
C LEU A 211 27.52 36.40 7.63
N THR A 212 28.02 35.19 7.37
CA THR A 212 28.68 34.81 6.11
C THR A 212 28.10 33.56 5.45
N THR A 213 27.12 32.91 6.08
CA THR A 213 26.55 31.62 5.66
C THR A 213 25.03 31.60 5.48
N LEU A 214 24.32 32.62 5.94
CA LEU A 214 22.86 32.68 5.92
C LEU A 214 22.33 32.83 4.48
N THR A 215 21.58 31.85 3.98
CA THR A 215 20.96 31.88 2.65
C THR A 215 19.83 30.85 2.47
N CYS A 216 18.85 31.15 1.62
CA CYS A 216 17.91 30.19 1.05
C CYS A 216 18.55 29.29 -0.04
N PHE A 217 19.64 29.72 -0.65
CA PHE A 217 20.17 29.19 -1.92
C PHE A 217 21.68 28.88 -1.83
N PRO A 218 22.12 27.89 -1.02
CA PRO A 218 23.54 27.57 -0.88
C PRO A 218 24.24 27.27 -2.22
N GLN A 219 23.51 26.76 -3.21
CA GLN A 219 23.99 26.51 -4.57
C GLN A 219 24.42 27.77 -5.35
N TRP A 220 23.95 28.97 -4.98
CA TRP A 220 24.40 30.23 -5.58
C TRP A 220 25.74 30.73 -5.01
N TYR A 221 26.19 30.18 -3.87
CA TYR A 221 27.36 30.65 -3.13
C TYR A 221 28.37 29.50 -2.95
N PRO A 222 29.40 29.35 -3.82
CA PRO A 222 30.32 28.22 -3.78
C PRO A 222 31.02 27.99 -2.43
N ARG A 223 31.32 29.05 -1.67
CA ARG A 223 31.90 28.97 -0.31
C ARG A 223 30.92 28.44 0.75
N THR A 224 29.62 28.57 0.52
CA THR A 224 28.56 28.03 1.38
C THR A 224 28.28 26.59 0.99
N ALA A 225 28.13 26.31 -0.31
CA ALA A 225 28.01 24.95 -0.85
C ALA A 225 29.19 24.04 -0.43
N SER A 226 30.43 24.52 -0.48
CA SER A 226 31.61 23.74 -0.08
C SER A 226 31.70 23.44 1.43
N ARG A 227 30.91 24.13 2.26
CA ARG A 227 30.80 23.93 3.72
C ARG A 227 29.50 23.24 4.12
N LEU A 228 28.64 22.85 3.16
CA LEU A 228 27.35 22.23 3.45
C LEU A 228 27.53 20.81 4.01
N ALA A 229 26.93 20.56 5.16
CA ALA A 229 26.93 19.26 5.83
C ALA A 229 26.18 18.22 4.98
N GLY A 230 26.89 17.19 4.53
CA GLY A 230 26.31 16.09 3.76
C GLY A 230 25.58 15.12 4.68
N MET A 231 24.38 14.74 4.25
CA MET A 231 23.39 13.98 5.03
C MET A 231 23.84 12.57 5.43
N ALA A 232 23.30 12.08 6.56
CA ALA A 232 23.43 10.70 7.01
C ALA A 232 22.10 10.12 7.50
N SER A 233 21.85 8.84 7.24
CA SER A 233 20.73 8.10 7.82
C SER A 233 21.16 6.68 8.22
N ARG A 234 20.44 6.06 9.15
CA ARG A 234 20.75 4.70 9.62
C ARG A 234 20.17 3.65 8.67
N SER A 235 20.99 2.68 8.28
CA SER A 235 20.52 1.45 7.66
C SER A 235 19.51 0.74 8.58
N GLY A 236 18.28 0.51 8.09
CA GLY A 236 17.25 -0.23 8.83
C GLY A 236 17.59 -1.70 9.11
N TRP A 237 18.66 -2.23 8.50
CA TRP A 237 19.16 -3.59 8.71
C TRP A 237 20.39 -3.66 9.64
N SER A 238 21.34 -2.72 9.54
CA SER A 238 22.59 -2.76 10.32
C SER A 238 22.69 -1.72 11.44
N GLY A 239 21.80 -0.72 11.49
CA GLY A 239 21.85 0.40 12.45
C GLY A 239 23.00 1.40 12.25
N GLN A 240 23.94 1.08 11.36
CA GLN A 240 25.07 1.95 11.01
C GLN A 240 24.62 3.14 10.16
N LEU A 241 25.30 4.28 10.32
CA LEU A 241 25.10 5.45 9.48
C LEU A 241 25.73 5.28 8.10
N ALA A 242 24.97 5.64 7.07
CA ALA A 242 25.42 5.76 5.69
C ALA A 242 25.03 7.15 5.14
N HIS A 243 25.68 7.56 4.06
CA HIS A 243 25.32 8.80 3.36
C HIS A 243 23.93 8.68 2.72
N GLN A 244 23.06 9.68 2.95
CA GLN A 244 21.80 9.83 2.21
C GLN A 244 22.02 10.79 1.03
N ALA A 245 21.51 10.44 -0.15
CA ALA A 245 21.66 11.26 -1.34
C ALA A 245 20.97 12.63 -1.20
N ASP A 246 21.66 13.70 -1.60
CA ASP A 246 21.15 15.07 -1.45
C ASP A 246 19.94 15.35 -2.37
N LEU A 247 18.90 15.95 -1.81
CA LEU A 247 17.72 16.41 -2.54
C LEU A 247 18.01 17.58 -3.49
N PRO A 248 17.24 17.71 -4.60
CA PRO A 248 17.17 18.94 -5.36
C PRO A 248 16.72 20.12 -4.48
N GLN A 249 17.60 21.12 -4.33
CA GLN A 249 17.24 22.37 -3.66
C GLN A 249 16.28 23.18 -4.56
N PRO A 250 15.15 23.68 -4.04
CA PRO A 250 14.23 24.50 -4.82
C PRO A 250 14.86 25.85 -5.18
N ASN A 251 14.54 26.38 -6.35
CA ASN A 251 14.95 27.72 -6.77
C ASN A 251 13.91 28.80 -6.37
N VAL A 252 13.28 28.61 -5.20
CA VAL A 252 12.29 29.52 -4.58
C VAL A 252 12.46 29.55 -3.05
N SER A 253 12.21 30.72 -2.44
CA SER A 253 12.42 31.02 -1.02
C SER A 253 11.44 30.26 -0.09
N MET A 254 11.76 29.05 0.34
CA MET A 254 10.92 28.28 1.28
C MET A 254 11.17 28.72 2.74
N GLY A 255 10.74 29.91 3.15
CA GLY A 255 11.08 30.49 4.47
C GLY A 255 10.81 29.62 5.71
N GLY A 256 9.82 28.72 5.66
CA GLY A 256 9.53 27.77 6.74
C GLY A 256 10.41 26.50 6.81
N GLU A 257 11.29 26.24 5.82
CA GLU A 257 12.02 24.96 5.68
C GLU A 257 13.34 24.98 4.85
N GLY A 258 13.68 26.09 4.18
CA GLY A 258 14.72 26.15 3.15
C GLY A 258 15.99 26.92 3.52
N ILE A 259 16.08 27.51 4.72
CA ILE A 259 17.24 28.33 5.09
C ILE A 259 18.41 27.44 5.52
N HIS A 260 19.61 27.84 5.10
CA HIS A 260 20.89 27.25 5.44
C HIS A 260 21.74 28.28 6.18
N CYS A 261 22.48 27.85 7.20
CA CYS A 261 23.36 28.70 8.01
C CYS A 261 24.41 27.84 8.73
N SER A 262 25.54 28.40 9.14
CA SER A 262 26.44 27.72 10.09
C SER A 262 25.92 27.81 11.52
N VAL A 263 26.39 26.91 12.39
CA VAL A 263 26.04 26.94 13.82
C VAL A 263 26.53 28.22 14.48
N ALA A 264 27.72 28.71 14.11
CA ALA A 264 28.28 29.97 14.60
C ALA A 264 27.46 31.20 14.15
N ASP A 265 27.04 31.28 12.89
CA ASP A 265 26.21 32.39 12.41
C ASP A 265 24.79 32.33 12.99
N LEU A 266 24.21 31.14 13.17
CA LEU A 266 22.93 30.98 13.88
C LEU A 266 23.06 31.41 15.35
N GLY A 267 24.15 31.06 16.03
CA GLY A 267 24.43 31.48 17.40
C GLY A 267 24.41 33.01 17.57
N LYS A 268 24.98 33.77 16.62
CA LYS A 268 24.90 35.25 16.60
C LYS A 268 23.46 35.78 16.54
N ILE A 269 22.58 35.15 15.74
CA ILE A 269 21.16 35.53 15.65
C ILE A 269 20.47 35.29 17.00
N LEU A 270 20.66 34.12 17.59
CA LEU A 270 20.07 33.78 18.90
C LEU A 270 20.62 34.66 20.02
N PHE A 271 21.89 35.06 19.96
CA PHE A 271 22.51 35.93 20.95
C PHE A 271 21.96 37.35 20.89
N SER A 272 21.81 37.96 19.70
CA SER A 272 21.18 39.28 19.54
C SER A 272 19.75 39.30 20.12
N LEU A 273 18.96 38.25 19.86
CA LEU A 273 17.64 38.08 20.48
C LEU A 273 17.67 37.73 21.98
N LEU A 274 18.78 37.23 22.52
CA LEU A 274 18.94 36.97 23.96
C LEU A 274 19.23 38.26 24.73
N VAL A 275 20.14 39.10 24.21
CA VAL A 275 20.56 40.36 24.85
C VAL A 275 19.68 41.56 24.48
N ASP A 276 18.76 41.40 23.53
CA ASP A 276 17.81 42.42 23.05
C ASP A 276 18.51 43.69 22.51
N ASP A 277 19.61 43.51 21.76
CA ASP A 277 20.52 44.60 21.37
C ASP A 277 20.02 45.55 20.27
N GLY A 278 18.72 45.46 19.91
CA GLY A 278 18.06 46.34 18.95
C GLY A 278 18.53 46.18 17.49
N ARG A 279 19.42 45.23 17.18
CA ARG A 279 19.94 45.04 15.81
C ARG A 279 19.01 44.28 14.89
N LEU A 280 18.15 43.43 15.47
CA LEU A 280 17.24 42.57 14.72
C LEU A 280 15.79 43.04 14.76
N LEU A 281 15.29 43.51 15.91
CA LEU A 281 13.90 43.92 16.14
C LEU A 281 13.87 45.07 17.15
N GLU A 282 12.82 45.88 17.11
CA GLU A 282 12.53 46.82 18.20
C GLU A 282 12.14 46.08 19.49
N PRO A 283 12.50 46.57 20.71
CA PRO A 283 12.21 45.87 21.96
C PRO A 283 10.72 45.53 22.20
N ALA A 284 9.80 46.32 21.66
CA ALA A 284 8.36 46.04 21.76
C ALA A 284 7.96 44.81 20.92
N THR A 285 8.49 44.68 19.71
CA THR A 285 8.26 43.56 18.79
C THR A 285 9.05 42.33 19.21
N ALA A 286 10.25 42.51 19.75
CA ALA A 286 10.98 41.46 20.43
C ALA A 286 10.21 40.93 21.66
N ALA A 287 9.55 41.79 22.44
CA ALA A 287 8.66 41.34 23.53
C ALA A 287 7.43 40.57 23.00
N GLN A 288 6.84 40.97 21.87
CA GLN A 288 5.76 40.21 21.20
C GLN A 288 6.22 38.82 20.76
N MET A 289 7.47 38.66 20.30
CA MET A 289 8.02 37.35 19.89
C MET A 289 8.00 36.32 21.03
N PHE A 290 8.27 36.74 22.27
CA PHE A 290 8.27 35.89 23.46
C PHE A 290 6.94 35.91 24.23
N ALA A 291 5.88 36.51 23.68
CA ALA A 291 4.54 36.50 24.28
C ALA A 291 3.71 35.29 23.80
N LYS A 292 2.87 34.75 24.68
CA LYS A 292 1.90 33.67 24.38
C LYS A 292 0.89 34.15 23.33
N GLN A 293 0.73 33.42 22.23
CA GLN A 293 -0.10 33.85 21.10
C GLN A 293 -1.43 33.09 20.96
N LEU A 294 -1.57 31.91 21.56
CA LEU A 294 -2.74 31.06 21.32
C LEU A 294 -3.87 31.28 22.34
N THR A 295 -5.10 31.27 21.83
CA THR A 295 -6.29 31.12 22.68
C THR A 295 -6.37 29.70 23.28
N PRO A 296 -7.11 29.49 24.38
CA PRO A 296 -7.28 28.15 24.97
C PRO A 296 -7.82 27.09 23.99
N ALA A 297 -8.67 27.50 23.03
CA ALA A 297 -9.19 26.62 21.99
C ALA A 297 -8.13 26.19 20.96
N GLN A 298 -7.21 27.10 20.61
CA GLN A 298 -6.08 26.82 19.70
C GLN A 298 -4.96 26.04 20.39
N ARG A 299 -4.78 26.20 21.71
CA ARG A 299 -3.76 25.46 22.47
C ARG A 299 -4.04 23.95 22.54
N ALA A 300 -5.30 23.51 22.58
CA ALA A 300 -5.63 22.09 22.68
C ALA A 300 -5.16 21.25 21.46
N PRO A 301 -5.37 21.66 20.19
CA PRO A 301 -4.76 21.00 19.03
C PRO A 301 -3.23 21.03 19.01
N LEU A 302 -2.58 22.09 19.52
CA LEU A 302 -1.12 22.12 19.72
C LEU A 302 -0.68 21.03 20.71
N ASP A 303 -1.38 20.88 21.84
CA ASP A 303 -1.15 19.87 22.88
C ASP A 303 -1.33 18.42 22.37
N GLU A 304 -2.26 18.20 21.43
CA GLU A 304 -2.44 16.90 20.77
C GLU A 304 -1.37 16.65 19.70
N CYS A 305 -1.00 17.68 18.93
CA CYS A 305 0.03 17.56 17.91
C CYS A 305 1.41 17.25 18.54
N LEU A 306 1.83 18.01 19.56
CA LEU A 306 3.12 17.82 20.23
C LEU A 306 3.16 16.59 21.15
N ALA A 307 2.02 15.98 21.47
CA ALA A 307 1.97 14.66 22.10
C ALA A 307 2.42 13.52 21.16
N LEU A 308 2.49 13.72 19.84
CA LEU A 308 2.95 12.69 18.90
C LEU A 308 4.45 12.37 19.10
N PRO A 309 4.88 11.09 19.01
CA PRO A 309 6.26 10.67 19.28
C PRO A 309 7.29 11.11 18.22
N VAL A 310 6.86 11.81 17.17
CA VAL A 310 7.71 12.33 16.08
C VAL A 310 8.38 13.67 16.43
N TRP A 311 7.92 14.36 17.47
CA TRP A 311 8.44 15.68 17.86
C TRP A 311 9.58 15.57 18.87
N ILE A 312 10.76 16.07 18.47
CA ILE A 312 11.92 16.26 19.36
C ILE A 312 11.52 17.03 20.63
N CYS A 313 10.66 18.05 20.46
CA CYS A 313 10.11 18.86 21.55
C CYS A 313 9.42 18.00 22.64
N ARG A 314 8.78 16.87 22.32
CA ARG A 314 8.16 15.97 23.33
C ARG A 314 9.17 15.39 24.32
N SER A 315 10.43 15.22 23.91
CA SER A 315 11.52 14.75 24.77
C SER A 315 12.04 15.84 25.72
N VAL A 316 11.76 17.11 25.41
CA VAL A 316 12.12 18.29 26.21
C VAL A 316 10.97 18.75 27.11
N LEU A 317 9.74 18.74 26.59
CA LEU A 317 8.54 19.32 27.19
C LEU A 317 7.68 18.29 27.92
N GLU A 318 6.85 18.73 28.88
CA GLU A 318 5.69 17.98 29.36
C GLU A 318 4.41 18.53 28.73
N ARG A 319 3.37 17.68 28.65
CA ARG A 319 2.09 18.05 28.03
C ARG A 319 1.42 19.18 28.83
N GLY A 320 0.89 20.20 28.16
CA GLY A 320 0.31 21.38 28.77
C GLY A 320 1.30 22.45 29.27
N GLN A 321 2.63 22.22 29.18
CA GLN A 321 3.66 23.19 29.59
C GLN A 321 4.20 24.04 28.42
N TYR A 322 3.35 24.39 27.46
CA TYR A 322 3.74 25.20 26.30
C TYR A 322 2.60 25.98 25.66
N ASP A 323 3.01 27.03 24.95
CA ASP A 323 2.21 27.85 24.02
C ASP A 323 3.01 28.02 22.72
N TRP A 324 2.53 28.86 21.81
CA TRP A 324 3.28 29.30 20.63
C TRP A 324 3.70 30.76 20.79
N GLY A 325 4.98 31.05 20.59
CA GLY A 325 5.52 32.41 20.42
C GLY A 325 5.70 32.71 18.93
N LEU A 326 6.06 33.94 18.55
CA LEU A 326 6.26 34.22 17.13
C LEU A 326 7.55 33.54 16.65
N GLY A 327 7.42 32.50 15.81
CA GLY A 327 8.55 31.77 15.22
C GLY A 327 9.02 30.52 15.98
N GLY A 328 8.33 30.11 17.06
CA GLY A 328 8.66 28.88 17.80
C GLY A 328 7.70 28.53 18.94
N VAL A 329 7.96 27.41 19.63
CA VAL A 329 7.23 27.05 20.86
C VAL A 329 7.73 27.89 22.02
N LEU A 330 6.81 28.38 22.84
CA LEU A 330 7.10 29.09 24.09
C LEU A 330 6.86 28.15 25.28
N ILE A 331 7.79 28.12 26.24
CA ILE A 331 7.66 27.33 27.47
C ILE A 331 6.64 27.98 28.41
N ASP A 332 5.71 27.19 28.95
CA ASP A 332 4.73 27.58 29.97
C ASP A 332 5.01 26.75 31.24
N GLY A 333 5.87 27.24 32.14
CA GLY A 333 6.35 26.50 33.32
C GLY A 333 7.86 26.23 33.36
N THR A 334 8.30 24.97 33.37
CA THR A 334 9.74 24.59 33.39
C THR A 334 9.94 23.21 32.78
N SER A 335 10.81 23.09 31.78
CA SER A 335 10.95 21.86 31.00
C SER A 335 11.75 20.75 31.69
N LYS A 336 11.69 19.53 31.15
CA LYS A 336 12.53 18.39 31.55
C LYS A 336 14.03 18.64 31.32
N THR A 337 14.42 19.66 30.57
CA THR A 337 15.83 20.00 30.33
C THR A 337 16.33 21.18 31.18
N GLY A 338 15.44 21.87 31.89
CA GLY A 338 15.75 23.05 32.69
C GLY A 338 15.40 24.40 32.05
N LEU A 339 14.84 24.41 30.83
CA LEU A 339 14.31 25.64 30.21
C LEU A 339 13.28 26.29 31.13
N GLN A 340 13.38 27.60 31.30
CA GLN A 340 12.50 28.38 32.14
C GLN A 340 11.25 28.88 31.39
N ASP A 341 10.21 29.20 32.16
CA ASP A 341 9.00 29.88 31.70
C ASP A 341 9.32 31.09 30.80
N GLY A 342 8.67 31.17 29.63
CA GLY A 342 8.92 32.21 28.63
C GLY A 342 10.14 32.00 27.73
N ALA A 343 10.88 30.89 27.84
CA ALA A 343 11.89 30.54 26.85
C ALA A 343 11.24 30.19 25.50
N LEU A 344 11.87 30.60 24.39
CA LEU A 344 11.45 30.26 23.03
C LEU A 344 12.35 29.16 22.47
N MET A 345 11.78 28.10 21.89
CA MET A 345 12.56 27.04 21.25
C MET A 345 11.90 26.44 20.01
N TRP A 346 12.70 25.88 19.11
CA TRP A 346 12.21 25.04 18.04
C TRP A 346 13.24 24.02 17.56
N SER A 347 12.83 23.04 16.74
CA SER A 347 13.70 22.00 16.20
C SER A 347 13.33 21.66 14.74
N GLY A 348 14.32 21.23 13.96
CA GLY A 348 14.11 20.61 12.66
C GLY A 348 13.45 19.24 12.78
N LEU A 349 12.18 19.12 12.39
CA LEU A 349 11.50 17.82 12.28
C LEU A 349 11.85 17.14 10.95
N TYR A 350 12.36 15.91 10.97
CA TYR A 350 11.87 14.85 10.09
C TYR A 350 12.23 13.42 10.51
N HIS A 351 11.21 12.57 10.68
CA HIS A 351 11.07 11.26 10.01
C HIS A 351 9.82 10.55 10.56
N ILE A 352 8.81 10.34 9.71
CA ILE A 352 7.50 9.82 10.13
C ILE A 352 7.47 8.29 10.03
N LEU A 353 8.27 7.60 10.85
CA LEU A 353 8.27 6.14 10.97
C LEU A 353 9.05 5.67 12.21
N TRP A 354 8.34 5.28 13.28
CA TRP A 354 8.80 4.33 14.33
C TRP A 354 7.62 3.88 15.23
N VAL A 355 6.74 3.02 14.71
CA VAL A 355 5.73 2.29 15.51
C VAL A 355 5.63 0.85 15.00
N ALA A 356 5.67 -0.11 15.93
CA ALA A 356 5.54 -1.57 15.76
C ALA A 356 6.68 -2.31 14.98
N PRO A 357 7.03 -3.56 15.38
CA PRO A 357 8.11 -4.34 14.77
C PRO A 357 7.66 -5.28 13.62
N LEU A 358 8.65 -5.70 12.82
CA LEU A 358 8.70 -7.00 12.13
C LEU A 358 7.49 -7.49 11.31
N PHE A 359 6.86 -6.62 10.49
CA PHE A 359 6.41 -7.05 9.14
C PHE A 359 6.19 -5.86 8.17
N ILE A 360 5.63 -4.75 8.67
CA ILE A 360 5.15 -3.63 7.82
C ILE A 360 6.27 -2.66 7.38
N GLY A 361 7.38 -2.59 8.11
CA GLY A 361 8.46 -1.61 7.87
C GLY A 361 9.14 -1.69 6.50
N PHE A 362 9.07 -2.82 5.79
CA PHE A 362 9.70 -2.97 4.48
C PHE A 362 8.91 -2.25 3.36
N LEU A 363 7.57 -2.25 3.43
CA LEU A 363 6.72 -1.58 2.44
C LEU A 363 6.63 -0.07 2.65
N LEU A 364 6.66 0.40 3.90
CA LEU A 364 6.56 1.84 4.19
C LEU A 364 7.86 2.62 3.92
N ASN A 365 9.03 1.98 4.04
CA ASN A 365 10.31 2.61 3.68
C ASN A 365 10.43 2.93 2.18
N PHE A 366 9.70 2.23 1.30
CA PHE A 366 9.86 2.36 -0.16
C PHE A 366 9.25 3.61 -0.78
N PHE A 367 8.51 4.44 -0.03
CA PHE A 367 7.74 5.57 -0.59
C PHE A 367 8.10 6.96 -0.04
N PHE A 368 8.85 7.08 1.06
CA PHE A 368 9.07 8.36 1.76
C PHE A 368 10.50 8.54 2.30
N VAL A 369 11.50 8.53 1.41
CA VAL A 369 12.89 8.93 1.69
C VAL A 369 13.26 10.15 0.81
N ASN A 370 12.62 11.28 1.07
CA ASN A 370 12.81 12.54 0.31
C ASN A 370 12.48 13.78 1.19
N CYS A 371 13.10 13.89 2.36
CA CYS A 371 13.10 15.10 3.20
C CYS A 371 14.47 15.25 3.87
N ASP A 372 15.33 16.08 3.30
CA ASP A 372 16.72 16.24 3.75
C ASP A 372 16.85 17.33 4.79
N ILE A 373 17.13 16.93 6.03
CA ILE A 373 17.07 17.79 7.19
C ILE A 373 18.23 17.43 8.12
N SER A 374 19.15 18.38 8.33
CA SER A 374 20.08 18.30 9.45
C SER A 374 19.28 18.39 10.75
N LEU A 375 19.48 17.46 11.68
CA LEU A 375 18.84 17.49 12.99
C LEU A 375 19.37 18.70 13.76
N THR A 376 18.58 19.77 13.76
CA THR A 376 18.87 21.04 14.45
C THR A 376 17.90 21.26 15.60
N ASN A 377 18.39 21.79 16.71
CA ASN A 377 17.61 22.26 17.84
C ASN A 377 18.16 23.61 18.29
N GLN A 378 17.29 24.59 18.52
CA GLN A 378 17.67 25.95 18.89
C GLN A 378 16.76 26.49 20.00
N TRP A 379 17.33 27.24 20.95
CA TRP A 379 16.55 27.88 22.02
C TRP A 379 17.14 29.21 22.47
N ILE A 380 16.27 30.08 22.99
CA ILE A 380 16.60 31.35 23.63
C ILE A 380 15.81 31.41 24.95
N ASP A 381 16.51 31.43 26.08
CA ASP A 381 15.94 31.56 27.41
C ASP A 381 16.40 32.88 28.04
N ARG A 382 15.58 33.93 27.87
CA ARG A 382 15.82 35.27 28.43
C ARG A 382 15.80 35.28 29.97
N LYS A 383 15.24 34.26 30.63
CA LYS A 383 15.07 34.18 32.09
C LYS A 383 16.23 33.45 32.78
N ALA A 384 16.78 32.41 32.15
CA ALA A 384 18.07 31.82 32.53
C ALA A 384 19.28 32.59 31.95
N GLY A 385 19.04 33.51 31.00
CA GLY A 385 20.08 34.34 30.38
C GLY A 385 20.99 33.56 29.43
N VAL A 386 20.45 32.57 28.70
CA VAL A 386 21.23 31.66 27.84
C VAL A 386 20.52 31.36 26.52
N CYS A 387 21.28 31.18 25.44
CA CYS A 387 20.80 30.63 24.18
C CYS A 387 21.72 29.51 23.68
N GLY A 388 21.24 28.68 22.74
CA GLY A 388 22.03 27.56 22.24
C GLY A 388 21.50 26.90 20.96
N VAL A 389 22.40 26.13 20.33
CA VAL A 389 22.24 25.40 19.07
C VAL A 389 22.88 24.01 19.22
N PHE A 390 22.15 22.98 18.81
CA PHE A 390 22.67 21.64 18.52
C PHE A 390 22.44 21.34 17.04
N ALA A 391 23.44 20.81 16.33
CA ALA A 391 23.30 20.39 14.93
C ALA A 391 24.08 19.10 14.59
N THR A 392 23.44 18.17 13.86
CA THR A 392 24.08 16.96 13.29
C THR A 392 23.42 16.57 11.95
N GLN A 393 24.07 15.75 11.12
CA GLN A 393 23.61 15.43 9.76
C GLN A 393 22.49 14.36 9.68
N LEU A 394 21.93 13.96 10.83
CA LEU A 394 21.28 12.66 10.99
C LEU A 394 19.74 12.73 10.82
N VAL A 395 19.20 12.01 9.84
CA VAL A 395 17.77 11.67 9.72
C VAL A 395 17.59 10.22 10.21
N PRO A 396 16.94 9.95 11.36
CA PRO A 396 15.58 10.42 11.66
C PRO A 396 15.38 11.22 12.98
N ALA A 397 14.28 11.97 13.08
CA ALA A 397 13.87 12.71 14.29
C ALA A 397 13.46 11.83 15.51
N VAL A 398 13.41 10.50 15.35
CA VAL A 398 13.22 9.52 16.43
C VAL A 398 14.48 8.69 16.63
N ASP A 399 15.65 9.27 16.33
CA ASP A 399 16.93 8.57 16.46
C ASP A 399 17.22 8.19 17.92
N LYS A 400 17.71 6.96 18.11
CA LYS A 400 18.05 6.40 19.42
C LYS A 400 19.24 7.09 20.10
N VAL A 401 19.94 7.98 19.40
CA VAL A 401 21.14 8.67 19.88
C VAL A 401 21.01 10.19 19.74
N GLY A 402 20.55 10.68 18.57
CA GLY A 402 20.41 12.11 18.31
C GLY A 402 19.49 12.85 19.29
N VAL A 403 18.34 12.28 19.63
CA VAL A 403 17.39 12.91 20.57
C VAL A 403 17.91 12.88 22.03
N PRO A 404 18.43 11.76 22.55
CA PRO A 404 19.16 11.75 23.83
C PRO A 404 20.32 12.74 23.87
N ALA A 405 21.08 12.91 22.78
CA ALA A 405 22.20 13.85 22.73
C ALA A 405 21.75 15.32 22.84
N ILE A 406 20.63 15.71 22.23
CA ILE A 406 20.01 17.04 22.40
C ILE A 406 19.60 17.25 23.87
N VAL A 407 18.88 16.28 24.45
CA VAL A 407 18.41 16.34 25.84
C VAL A 407 19.58 16.41 26.83
N ALA A 408 20.64 15.65 26.59
CA ALA A 408 21.85 15.64 27.42
C ALA A 408 22.64 16.94 27.29
N PHE A 409 22.80 17.48 26.07
CA PHE A 409 23.46 18.77 25.84
C PHE A 409 22.73 19.91 26.56
N GLN A 410 21.41 20.01 26.36
CA GLN A 410 20.62 21.06 26.99
C GLN A 410 20.64 20.94 28.52
N ARG A 411 20.48 19.72 29.07
CA ARG A 411 20.61 19.48 30.52
C ARG A 411 21.99 19.84 31.06
N GLU A 412 23.08 19.57 30.33
CA GLU A 412 24.43 19.98 30.75
C GLU A 412 24.58 21.50 30.81
N ILE A 413 24.00 22.24 29.86
CA ILE A 413 23.98 23.71 29.89
C ILE A 413 23.22 24.21 31.12
N TYR A 414 21.99 23.75 31.37
CA TYR A 414 21.23 24.18 32.56
C TYR A 414 21.82 23.68 33.89
N ARG A 415 22.56 22.56 33.90
CA ARG A 415 23.35 22.10 35.05
C ARG A 415 24.54 23.00 35.34
N ARG A 416 25.29 23.44 34.32
CA ARG A 416 26.38 24.44 34.46
C ARG A 416 25.87 25.78 35.00
N LEU A 417 24.61 26.12 34.72
CA LEU A 417 23.93 27.33 35.23
C LEU A 417 23.19 27.11 36.56
N GLY A 418 23.20 25.91 37.13
CA GLY A 418 22.59 25.60 38.44
C GLY A 418 21.07 25.39 38.45
N PHE A 419 20.40 25.40 37.29
CA PHE A 419 18.96 25.14 37.17
C PHE A 419 18.59 23.65 37.23
N VAL A 420 19.55 22.74 37.01
CA VAL A 420 19.38 21.28 37.11
C VAL A 420 20.39 20.72 38.11
N LYS A 421 19.96 19.84 39.03
CA LYS A 421 20.83 19.26 40.05
C LYS A 421 21.63 18.08 39.50
N ASP A 422 22.86 17.89 39.98
CA ASP A 422 23.76 16.82 39.50
C ASP A 422 23.18 15.40 39.67
N GLY A 423 22.31 15.18 40.67
CA GLY A 423 21.62 13.90 40.86
C GLY A 423 20.64 13.54 39.74
N ASP A 424 19.99 14.54 39.13
CA ASP A 424 18.98 14.31 38.08
C ASP A 424 19.64 13.97 36.74
N ALA A 425 20.87 14.41 36.50
CA ALA A 425 21.64 14.04 35.30
C ALA A 425 21.86 12.52 35.19
N ALA A 426 21.92 11.81 36.33
CA ALA A 426 22.18 10.38 36.37
C ALA A 426 21.09 9.53 35.67
N ALA A 427 19.82 9.93 35.76
CA ALA A 427 18.72 9.22 35.11
C ALA A 427 18.79 9.31 33.58
N ALA A 428 19.19 10.48 33.05
CA ALA A 428 19.23 10.74 31.60
C ALA A 428 20.34 9.96 30.86
N ALA A 429 21.42 9.58 31.55
CA ALA A 429 22.48 8.71 31.00
C ALA A 429 22.24 7.21 31.24
N ALA A 430 21.38 6.86 32.21
CA ALA A 430 21.06 5.48 32.58
C ALA A 430 19.88 4.90 31.79
N ASP A 431 18.94 5.72 31.30
CA ASP A 431 17.85 5.24 30.44
C ASP A 431 18.36 4.91 29.03
N LYS A 432 18.84 3.66 28.88
CA LYS A 432 19.33 3.01 27.65
C LYS A 432 20.76 3.36 27.22
N THR A 433 21.72 3.13 28.12
CA THR A 433 23.07 2.71 27.69
C THR A 433 22.94 1.45 26.79
N PRO A 434 23.58 1.37 25.61
CA PRO A 434 23.41 0.22 24.72
C PRO A 434 24.13 -1.01 25.28
N ALA A 435 23.35 -1.97 25.80
CA ALA A 435 23.87 -3.30 26.14
C ALA A 435 24.42 -3.98 24.88
N SER A 436 25.61 -4.57 25.00
CA SER A 436 26.31 -5.29 23.93
C SER A 436 25.40 -6.34 23.28
N SER A 437 25.34 -6.35 21.94
CA SER A 437 24.65 -7.32 21.06
C SER A 437 23.91 -8.46 21.79
N PRO A 438 22.58 -8.40 21.95
CA PRO A 438 21.86 -9.36 22.77
C PRO A 438 21.94 -10.77 22.20
N THR A 439 22.38 -11.72 23.03
CA THR A 439 22.30 -13.15 22.66
C THR A 439 20.84 -13.60 22.58
N LYS A 440 20.56 -14.67 21.81
CA LYS A 440 19.20 -15.14 21.50
C LYS A 440 18.27 -15.36 22.72
N LYS A 441 18.79 -15.49 23.94
CA LYS A 441 17.99 -15.60 25.18
C LYS A 441 17.35 -14.28 25.65
N GLN A 442 18.00 -13.13 25.47
CA GLN A 442 17.52 -11.87 26.06
C GLN A 442 16.31 -11.25 25.33
N HIS A 443 16.09 -11.59 24.05
CA HIS A 443 14.90 -11.16 23.31
C HIS A 443 13.60 -11.64 24.00
N THR A 444 13.56 -12.91 24.41
CA THR A 444 12.37 -13.56 25.00
C THR A 444 12.04 -13.14 26.44
N GLU A 445 12.90 -12.37 27.10
CA GLU A 445 12.65 -11.84 28.46
C GLU A 445 12.19 -10.37 28.42
N ASN A 446 12.78 -9.55 27.54
CA ASN A 446 12.36 -8.16 27.35
C ASN A 446 10.93 -8.04 26.78
N GLU A 447 10.49 -8.97 25.91
CA GLU A 447 9.11 -9.03 25.42
C GLU A 447 8.09 -9.33 26.53
N LYS A 448 8.49 -10.01 27.61
CA LYS A 448 7.62 -10.27 28.77
C LYS A 448 7.54 -9.08 29.72
N ALA A 449 8.65 -8.36 29.92
CA ALA A 449 8.68 -7.16 30.75
C ALA A 449 7.76 -6.04 30.21
N ALA A 450 7.64 -5.92 28.89
CA ALA A 450 6.80 -4.91 28.23
C ALA A 450 5.28 -5.06 28.48
N ILE A 451 4.82 -6.16 29.08
CA ILE A 451 3.39 -6.48 29.28
C ILE A 451 2.96 -6.26 30.75
N THR A 452 3.84 -5.80 31.66
CA THR A 452 3.48 -5.64 33.08
C THR A 452 4.12 -4.43 33.75
N PHE A 453 3.35 -3.34 33.89
CA PHE A 453 3.59 -2.35 34.95
C PHE A 453 2.27 -1.93 35.64
N HIS A 454 2.17 -2.34 36.89
CA HIS A 454 1.31 -1.92 38.01
C HIS A 454 -0.14 -1.44 37.82
N ARG A 455 -1.05 -2.26 38.38
CA ARG A 455 -2.19 -1.79 39.20
C ARG A 455 -1.71 -1.38 40.61
N ASN A 456 -2.59 -0.64 41.31
CA ASN A 456 -2.49 -0.10 42.68
C ASN A 456 -1.49 1.08 42.77
N ASP A 457 -1.86 2.30 43.16
CA ASP A 457 -2.74 2.68 44.29
C ASP A 457 -4.00 3.48 43.93
N ALA A 458 -4.78 3.90 44.94
CA ALA A 458 -6.12 4.49 44.76
C ALA A 458 -6.47 5.62 45.75
N ALA A 459 -6.78 6.82 45.23
CA ALA A 459 -7.71 7.79 45.83
C ALA A 459 -8.12 8.92 44.84
N SER A 460 -9.41 9.28 44.86
CA SER A 460 -10.03 10.56 44.42
C SER A 460 -9.84 11.14 43.00
N SER A 461 -10.98 11.43 42.36
CA SER A 461 -11.19 12.45 41.29
C SER A 461 -10.69 12.10 39.86
N PRO A 462 -11.14 12.81 38.79
CA PRO A 462 -12.08 12.15 37.89
C PRO A 462 -11.71 12.15 36.38
N ALA A 463 -12.44 11.31 35.63
CA ALA A 463 -12.47 11.15 34.17
C ALA A 463 -11.17 10.61 33.50
N SER A 464 -11.26 9.39 32.94
CA SER A 464 -10.15 8.72 32.25
C SER A 464 -10.04 9.11 30.76
N PRO A 465 -8.84 9.10 30.15
CA PRO A 465 -8.63 9.47 28.74
C PRO A 465 -9.42 8.64 27.71
N THR A 466 -9.87 7.45 28.09
CA THR A 466 -10.63 6.52 27.25
C THR A 466 -11.92 7.09 26.65
N ARG A 467 -12.50 8.15 27.22
CA ARG A 467 -13.67 8.82 26.63
C ARG A 467 -13.33 9.78 25.48
N ALA A 468 -12.12 10.34 25.42
CA ALA A 468 -11.73 11.26 24.34
C ALA A 468 -11.63 10.54 22.99
N LEU A 469 -11.00 9.37 22.96
CA LEU A 469 -10.89 8.53 21.75
C LEU A 469 -12.26 8.06 21.25
N ALA A 470 -13.19 7.76 22.17
CA ALA A 470 -14.56 7.39 21.83
C ALA A 470 -15.37 8.58 21.28
N ALA A 471 -15.23 9.77 21.86
CA ALA A 471 -15.90 10.98 21.40
C ALA A 471 -15.47 11.36 19.96
N TRP A 472 -14.17 11.31 19.68
CA TRP A 472 -13.60 11.55 18.34
C TRP A 472 -14.08 10.53 17.29
N ALA A 473 -14.29 9.27 17.69
CA ALA A 473 -14.87 8.26 16.81
C ALA A 473 -16.38 8.48 16.56
N SER A 474 -17.13 9.02 17.52
CA SER A 474 -18.58 9.24 17.39
C SER A 474 -18.98 10.53 16.66
N SER A 475 -18.07 11.52 16.50
CA SER A 475 -18.35 12.74 15.72
C SER A 475 -18.42 12.52 14.20
N PHE A 476 -18.11 11.33 13.70
CA PHE A 476 -18.21 11.00 12.27
C PHE A 476 -19.61 10.51 11.83
N PHE A 477 -20.56 10.33 12.74
CA PHE A 477 -21.91 9.82 12.43
C PHE A 477 -23.02 10.57 13.17
N THR A 478 -23.34 11.78 12.73
CA THR A 478 -24.61 12.45 13.06
C THR A 478 -25.17 13.20 11.86
N ARG A 479 -26.40 12.86 11.46
CA ARG A 479 -27.27 13.80 10.76
C ARG A 479 -28.74 13.57 11.12
N ASP A 480 -29.36 14.65 11.55
CA ASP A 480 -30.80 14.96 11.66
C ASP A 480 -31.70 14.14 12.62
N GLN A 481 -32.54 14.88 13.36
CA GLN A 481 -33.64 14.42 14.23
C GLN A 481 -34.97 14.50 13.42
N GLU A 482 -36.19 14.10 13.83
CA GLU A 482 -36.97 14.04 15.08
C GLU A 482 -38.17 13.04 14.86
N PRO A 483 -39.16 12.84 15.77
CA PRO A 483 -39.13 12.63 17.23
C PRO A 483 -40.06 11.47 17.73
N ALA A 484 -39.91 11.07 19.01
CA ALA A 484 -40.89 10.40 19.91
C ALA A 484 -41.54 9.05 19.49
N THR A 485 -41.54 8.01 20.34
CA THR A 485 -42.44 7.92 21.51
C THR A 485 -42.14 6.77 22.50
N ALA A 486 -42.51 6.98 23.78
CA ALA A 486 -43.02 6.02 24.78
C ALA A 486 -42.28 4.70 25.17
N ALA A 487 -41.37 4.79 26.16
CA ALA A 487 -41.46 4.21 27.52
C ALA A 487 -41.54 2.68 27.86
N ASN A 488 -40.98 2.36 29.05
CA ASN A 488 -41.14 1.18 29.94
C ASN A 488 -40.33 -0.11 29.65
N GLY A 489 -39.86 -0.82 30.70
CA GLY A 489 -39.09 -2.09 30.53
C GLY A 489 -38.76 -2.98 31.77
N TRP A 490 -38.18 -2.43 32.86
CA TRP A 490 -37.87 -3.11 34.15
C TRP A 490 -36.89 -4.33 34.25
N ARG A 491 -36.06 -4.26 35.31
CA ARG A 491 -35.55 -5.32 36.23
C ARG A 491 -34.33 -6.20 35.90
N GLN A 492 -33.42 -6.22 36.89
CA GLN A 492 -32.36 -7.20 37.15
C GLN A 492 -32.91 -8.50 37.79
N ARG A 493 -32.08 -9.55 37.83
CA ARG A 493 -31.83 -10.31 39.08
C ARG A 493 -30.50 -11.06 39.06
N ASP A 494 -29.97 -11.31 40.26
CA ASP A 494 -28.62 -11.83 40.54
C ASP A 494 -28.56 -13.36 40.67
N GLY A 495 -27.34 -13.93 40.69
CA GLY A 495 -27.11 -15.34 41.01
C GLY A 495 -25.63 -15.73 41.11
N GLN A 496 -25.06 -15.72 42.32
CA GLN A 496 -23.73 -16.28 42.62
C GLN A 496 -23.84 -17.76 43.05
N GLN A 497 -22.81 -18.58 42.78
CA GLN A 497 -22.26 -19.53 43.76
C GLN A 497 -20.87 -20.07 43.34
N ALA A 498 -20.24 -20.92 44.17
CA ALA A 498 -18.78 -21.01 44.29
C ALA A 498 -18.16 -22.43 44.19
N LEU A 499 -16.83 -22.48 44.29
CA LEU A 499 -15.93 -23.65 44.21
C LEU A 499 -16.12 -24.70 45.33
N PRO A 500 -15.58 -25.92 45.14
CA PRO A 500 -14.45 -26.37 45.97
C PRO A 500 -13.27 -26.97 45.16
N ALA A 501 -12.27 -27.58 45.83
CA ALA A 501 -10.94 -27.87 45.27
C ALA A 501 -10.26 -29.16 45.81
N LEU A 502 -8.99 -29.37 45.39
CA LEU A 502 -7.94 -30.28 45.91
C LEU A 502 -7.92 -31.77 45.49
N SER A 503 -6.77 -32.22 44.95
CA SER A 503 -5.87 -33.19 45.61
C SER A 503 -4.56 -33.39 44.82
N THR A 504 -3.54 -34.04 45.41
CA THR A 504 -2.18 -34.26 44.84
C THR A 504 -1.57 -35.57 45.39
N HIS A 505 -0.67 -36.24 44.65
CA HIS A 505 0.35 -37.24 45.10
C HIS A 505 1.32 -37.54 43.90
N ARG A 506 2.67 -37.50 44.03
CA ARG A 506 3.67 -38.53 44.48
C ARG A 506 3.92 -39.70 43.49
N LEU A 507 5.11 -40.33 43.36
CA LEU A 507 6.56 -39.97 43.51
C LEU A 507 7.43 -41.20 43.04
N ALA A 508 8.77 -41.09 43.08
CA ALA A 508 9.85 -42.07 42.74
C ALA A 508 10.22 -42.20 41.24
N VAL A 509 11.48 -42.22 40.73
CA VAL A 509 12.91 -42.30 41.22
C VAL A 509 13.61 -43.64 40.92
N PHE A 510 14.71 -43.58 40.14
CA PHE A 510 15.92 -44.41 40.26
C PHE A 510 17.13 -43.74 39.54
N GLU A 511 18.36 -44.02 40.01
CA GLU A 511 19.67 -43.49 39.55
C GLU A 511 20.49 -44.65 38.88
N ASP A 512 21.77 -44.59 38.42
CA ASP A 512 22.85 -43.59 38.21
C ASP A 512 23.68 -44.06 36.98
N ALA A 513 24.28 -43.17 36.19
CA ALA A 513 25.43 -43.40 35.29
C ALA A 513 25.91 -42.08 34.64
N ARG A 514 27.20 -41.95 34.30
CA ARG A 514 27.85 -40.65 34.00
C ARG A 514 28.69 -40.65 32.71
N CYS A 515 28.73 -39.48 32.05
CA CYS A 515 29.75 -39.03 31.07
C CYS A 515 29.87 -39.82 29.73
N SER A 516 30.18 -39.22 28.57
CA SER A 516 30.54 -37.83 28.24
C SER A 516 30.11 -37.41 26.81
N VAL A 517 29.68 -36.15 26.67
CA VAL A 517 29.85 -35.21 25.53
C VAL A 517 29.83 -35.76 24.09
N ALA A 518 28.74 -35.51 23.34
CA ALA A 518 28.74 -34.76 22.05
C ALA A 518 27.33 -34.74 21.38
N CYS A 519 26.54 -33.67 21.55
CA CYS A 519 25.28 -33.47 20.80
C CYS A 519 25.63 -32.90 19.40
N MET A 520 25.07 -33.32 18.25
CA MET A 520 23.73 -33.81 17.86
C MET A 520 22.63 -32.70 17.80
N PRO A 521 21.70 -32.70 16.80
CA PRO A 521 20.73 -31.62 16.61
C PRO A 521 19.35 -31.90 17.26
N PRO A 522 18.17 -31.92 16.59
CA PRO A 522 17.15 -30.90 16.90
C PRO A 522 15.77 -31.44 17.39
N THR A 523 14.88 -30.48 17.63
CA THR A 523 13.38 -30.52 17.63
C THR A 523 12.62 -30.61 18.96
N ARG A 524 11.54 -29.80 19.00
CA ARG A 524 10.26 -29.94 19.75
C ARG A 524 10.30 -29.86 21.31
N ASP A 525 9.22 -29.48 22.02
CA ASP A 525 7.85 -29.19 21.53
C ASP A 525 7.09 -28.03 22.25
N LEU A 526 5.88 -27.80 21.73
CA LEU A 526 4.78 -26.86 22.02
C LEU A 526 4.44 -26.43 23.47
N SER A 527 3.76 -25.27 23.49
CA SER A 527 2.66 -24.84 24.39
C SER A 527 2.98 -24.12 25.72
N ARG A 528 2.60 -22.84 25.80
CA ARG A 528 1.36 -22.36 26.50
C ARG A 528 1.23 -20.82 26.43
N VAL A 529 -0.03 -20.34 26.47
CA VAL A 529 -0.46 -18.91 26.47
C VAL A 529 -0.19 -18.14 25.16
N GLY A 530 -1.09 -17.32 24.60
CA GLY A 530 -2.53 -17.18 24.88
C GLY A 530 -3.18 -15.83 24.48
N ILE A 531 -4.06 -15.87 23.46
CA ILE A 531 -5.24 -14.99 23.24
C ILE A 531 -5.07 -13.59 22.56
N ARG A 532 -5.87 -13.38 21.48
CA ARG A 532 -6.37 -12.14 20.82
C ARG A 532 -5.44 -11.22 19.99
N GLY A 533 -5.88 -10.86 18.77
CA GLY A 533 -5.58 -9.55 18.15
C GLY A 533 -5.60 -9.39 16.62
N ARG A 534 -6.78 -9.42 15.98
CA ARG A 534 -7.12 -9.04 14.57
C ARG A 534 -6.05 -8.39 13.64
N ALA A 535 -5.87 -9.03 12.47
CA ALA A 535 -5.80 -8.53 11.07
C ALA A 535 -5.36 -7.08 10.71
N THR A 536 -4.58 -6.95 9.61
CA THR A 536 -4.83 -6.13 8.37
C THR A 536 -3.53 -5.98 7.54
N ALA A 537 -3.53 -6.26 6.22
CA ALA A 537 -2.64 -5.59 5.22
C ALA A 537 -2.85 -6.03 3.75
N LEU A 538 -3.03 -5.04 2.85
CA LEU A 538 -2.93 -5.06 1.37
C LEU A 538 -2.91 -3.57 0.91
N VAL A 539 -2.51 -3.10 -0.29
CA VAL A 539 -1.88 -3.64 -1.52
C VAL A 539 -0.69 -2.72 -1.86
N VAL A 540 0.39 -3.19 -2.54
CA VAL A 540 1.42 -2.30 -3.14
C VAL A 540 2.01 -2.83 -4.45
N ALA A 541 1.75 -2.11 -5.55
CA ALA A 541 2.61 -1.78 -6.71
C ALA A 541 1.72 -0.95 -7.69
N VAL A 542 2.17 -0.03 -8.57
CA VAL A 542 3.45 0.29 -9.24
C VAL A 542 3.56 1.84 -9.38
N PHE A 543 4.76 2.45 -9.50
CA PHE A 543 5.10 3.45 -10.57
C PHE A 543 6.48 4.13 -10.48
N TYR A 544 7.12 4.22 -11.65
CA TYR A 544 8.06 5.22 -12.21
C TYR A 544 8.23 4.82 -13.70
N MET A 545 8.52 5.64 -14.71
CA MET A 545 8.98 7.06 -14.84
C MET A 545 8.22 7.71 -16.05
N GLY A 546 8.50 8.90 -16.62
CA GLY A 546 9.56 9.90 -16.47
C GLY A 546 9.26 11.21 -17.26
N ARG A 547 10.30 11.93 -17.75
CA ARG A 547 10.15 13.21 -18.50
C ARG A 547 11.28 13.47 -19.51
N ARG A 548 10.93 14.08 -20.66
CA ARG A 548 11.71 15.05 -21.46
C ARG A 548 10.70 15.94 -22.21
N SER A 549 10.84 17.25 -22.46
CA SER A 549 11.61 18.37 -21.91
C SER A 549 11.45 19.51 -22.94
N ALA A 550 10.74 20.61 -22.61
CA ALA A 550 10.60 21.76 -23.51
C ALA A 550 10.27 23.05 -22.74
N SER A 551 10.85 24.18 -23.16
CA SER A 551 10.49 25.53 -22.70
C SER A 551 10.78 26.55 -23.80
N LYS A 552 9.94 27.58 -23.89
CA LYS A 552 10.02 28.69 -24.87
C LYS A 552 10.87 29.85 -24.28
N GLU A 553 11.00 31.09 -24.80
CA GLU A 553 10.17 31.83 -25.77
C GLU A 553 10.94 32.99 -26.48
N ALA A 554 10.24 33.79 -27.29
CA ALA A 554 10.81 34.58 -28.40
C ALA A 554 11.07 36.08 -28.13
N LYS A 555 11.86 36.73 -29.01
CA LYS A 555 11.45 38.00 -29.66
C LYS A 555 12.26 38.39 -30.92
N ALA A 556 11.47 38.70 -31.97
CA ALA A 556 11.72 39.40 -33.24
C ALA A 556 13.08 40.03 -33.61
N GLN A 557 13.50 39.78 -34.86
CA GLN A 557 13.78 40.84 -35.85
C GLN A 557 13.46 40.37 -37.29
N LEU A 558 13.58 41.26 -38.29
CA LEU A 558 13.00 41.14 -39.63
C LEU A 558 14.03 40.79 -40.73
N THR A 559 13.52 40.30 -41.88
CA THR A 559 14.17 40.25 -43.22
C THR A 559 15.43 39.34 -43.33
N GLU A 560 15.70 38.57 -44.41
CA GLU A 560 15.22 38.55 -45.81
C GLU A 560 14.86 37.13 -46.35
N LYS A 561 14.83 36.97 -47.68
CA LYS A 561 14.48 35.81 -48.54
C LYS A 561 15.55 35.76 -49.67
N PRO A 562 15.60 34.81 -50.64
CA PRO A 562 14.95 33.48 -50.76
C PRO A 562 15.86 32.35 -51.34
N LEU A 563 15.27 31.16 -51.60
CA LEU A 563 15.49 30.24 -52.75
C LEU A 563 16.89 29.68 -53.10
N GLY A 564 16.93 28.36 -53.37
CA GLY A 564 17.78 27.80 -54.45
C GLY A 564 18.23 26.34 -54.30
N GLU A 565 17.69 25.46 -55.15
CA GLU A 565 18.35 24.27 -55.74
C GLU A 565 18.81 23.11 -54.81
N GLN A 566 18.89 21.85 -55.24
CA GLN A 566 18.39 21.15 -56.45
C GLN A 566 18.12 19.67 -56.08
N ALA A 567 17.31 18.97 -56.87
CA ALA A 567 17.05 17.54 -56.66
C ALA A 567 18.06 16.66 -57.41
N ALA A 568 18.64 15.67 -56.72
CA ALA A 568 19.39 14.56 -57.30
C ALA A 568 18.75 13.22 -56.87
N LYS A 569 18.92 12.17 -57.67
CA LYS A 569 18.22 10.89 -57.54
C LYS A 569 19.16 9.69 -57.36
N ASP A 570 18.52 8.56 -57.02
CA ASP A 570 18.89 7.17 -57.32
C ASP A 570 19.97 6.48 -56.45
N ASN A 571 19.45 5.69 -55.51
CA ASN A 571 19.84 4.31 -55.17
C ASN A 571 21.33 3.91 -55.12
N ASN A 572 21.79 3.50 -53.92
CA ASN A 572 21.84 2.07 -53.62
C ASN A 572 22.03 1.73 -52.13
N ASN A 573 21.23 0.75 -51.68
CA ASN A 573 21.39 -0.26 -50.62
C ASN A 573 22.36 -0.07 -49.42
N ASN A 574 21.86 -0.54 -48.27
CA ASN A 574 22.56 -0.92 -47.03
C ASN A 574 23.18 0.25 -46.23
N ASP A 575 22.44 0.73 -45.23
CA ASP A 575 22.59 0.18 -43.87
C ASP A 575 21.26 0.35 -43.11
N ASP A 576 20.66 -0.78 -42.69
CA ASP A 576 19.37 -0.79 -41.98
C ASP A 576 19.64 -0.75 -40.46
N GLU A 577 20.10 0.41 -39.98
CA GLU A 577 20.19 0.69 -38.53
C GLU A 577 18.77 0.80 -37.95
N GLY A 578 18.18 -0.35 -37.63
CA GLY A 578 16.78 -0.48 -37.24
C GLY A 578 16.39 0.44 -36.08
N GLU A 579 15.22 1.06 -36.20
CA GLU A 579 14.68 1.91 -35.13
C GLU A 579 14.58 1.13 -33.81
N PRO A 580 14.97 1.73 -32.67
CA PRO A 580 14.94 1.04 -31.40
C PRO A 580 13.49 0.70 -31.01
N LEU A 581 13.22 -0.59 -30.79
CA LEU A 581 11.93 -1.20 -30.41
C LEU A 581 11.23 -0.59 -29.17
N PHE A 582 11.82 0.42 -28.53
CA PHE A 582 11.30 1.15 -27.38
C PHE A 582 11.46 2.66 -27.57
N THR A 583 10.78 3.24 -28.56
CA THR A 583 10.67 4.70 -28.76
C THR A 583 9.84 5.40 -27.67
N SER A 584 8.98 4.66 -26.96
CA SER A 584 8.22 5.18 -25.81
C SER A 584 9.11 5.35 -24.58
N THR A 585 9.16 6.58 -24.06
CA THR A 585 9.77 6.91 -22.75
C THR A 585 8.78 6.77 -21.58
N GLN A 586 7.60 6.18 -21.82
CA GLN A 586 6.54 5.98 -20.83
C GLN A 586 6.53 4.54 -20.34
N SER A 587 6.24 4.35 -19.06
CA SER A 587 6.16 3.02 -18.43
C SER A 587 4.83 2.30 -18.63
N THR A 588 3.93 2.85 -19.46
CA THR A 588 2.62 2.31 -19.81
C THR A 588 2.28 2.59 -21.27
N LEU A 589 1.33 1.83 -21.81
CA LEU A 589 0.86 1.89 -23.20
C LEU A 589 -0.64 2.24 -23.25
N PRO A 590 -0.97 3.54 -23.35
CA PRO A 590 -2.31 4.02 -23.66
C PRO A 590 -2.88 3.39 -24.93
N LEU A 591 -4.19 3.11 -24.95
CA LEU A 591 -4.84 2.43 -26.08
C LEU A 591 -4.72 3.21 -27.41
N ASP A 592 -4.72 4.54 -27.36
CA ASP A 592 -4.54 5.42 -28.54
C ASP A 592 -3.11 5.42 -29.10
N ARG A 593 -2.17 4.74 -28.41
CA ARG A 593 -0.76 4.58 -28.80
C ARG A 593 -0.38 3.14 -29.15
N VAL A 594 -1.32 2.20 -29.07
CA VAL A 594 -1.10 0.83 -29.53
C VAL A 594 -1.03 0.84 -31.06
N VAL A 595 0.10 0.41 -31.60
CA VAL A 595 0.21 0.08 -33.03
C VAL A 595 -0.51 -1.26 -33.24
N GLU A 596 -1.51 -1.29 -34.10
CA GLU A 596 -2.21 -2.54 -34.42
C GLU A 596 -1.28 -3.50 -35.16
N ALA A 597 -1.23 -4.76 -34.72
CA ALA A 597 -0.33 -5.75 -35.29
C ALA A 597 -0.79 -6.26 -36.67
N GLU A 598 0.11 -6.21 -37.65
CA GLU A 598 -0.09 -6.75 -38.99
C GLU A 598 -0.01 -8.28 -39.01
N HIS A 599 -1.10 -8.96 -38.65
CA HIS A 599 -1.23 -10.42 -38.72
C HIS A 599 -1.40 -10.90 -40.17
N ASP A 600 -0.64 -11.91 -40.57
CA ASP A 600 -0.81 -12.56 -41.88
C ASP A 600 -1.61 -13.86 -41.71
N THR A 601 -2.92 -13.71 -41.81
CA THR A 601 -3.89 -14.82 -41.86
C THR A 601 -4.37 -15.11 -43.29
N SER A 602 -3.55 -14.82 -44.30
CA SER A 602 -3.86 -15.18 -45.69
C SER A 602 -3.97 -16.71 -45.86
N PRO A 603 -4.89 -17.21 -46.71
CA PRO A 603 -4.99 -18.65 -47.01
C PRO A 603 -3.67 -19.26 -47.48
N GLU A 604 -2.86 -18.49 -48.21
CA GLU A 604 -1.56 -18.90 -48.73
C GLU A 604 -0.50 -19.05 -47.62
N ASN A 605 -0.39 -18.07 -46.70
CA ASN A 605 0.54 -18.15 -45.57
C ASN A 605 0.14 -19.26 -44.61
N LEU A 606 -1.16 -19.40 -44.33
CA LEU A 606 -1.71 -20.43 -43.46
C LEU A 606 -1.56 -21.84 -44.05
N ALA A 607 -1.80 -22.04 -45.35
CA ALA A 607 -1.56 -23.32 -46.02
C ALA A 607 -0.08 -23.70 -46.03
N ALA A 608 0.83 -22.74 -46.25
CA ALA A 608 2.27 -22.97 -46.12
C ALA A 608 2.68 -23.31 -44.68
N ALA A 609 2.07 -22.64 -43.69
CA ALA A 609 2.27 -22.94 -42.27
C ALA A 609 1.79 -24.35 -41.91
N ARG A 610 0.66 -24.84 -42.44
CA ARG A 610 0.19 -26.22 -42.22
C ARG A 610 1.27 -27.26 -42.53
N VAL A 611 1.94 -27.12 -43.67
CA VAL A 611 2.98 -28.05 -44.15
C VAL A 611 4.22 -28.02 -43.24
N GLU A 612 4.67 -26.84 -42.85
CA GLU A 612 5.80 -26.71 -41.91
C GLU A 612 5.45 -27.18 -40.48
N ILE A 613 4.24 -26.90 -39.99
CA ILE A 613 3.76 -27.36 -38.67
C ILE A 613 3.63 -28.89 -38.65
N ALA A 614 3.07 -29.50 -39.69
CA ALA A 614 3.02 -30.96 -39.83
C ALA A 614 4.42 -31.62 -39.88
N ALA A 615 5.46 -30.88 -40.31
CA ALA A 615 6.86 -31.32 -40.21
C ALA A 615 7.48 -31.17 -38.80
N ILE A 616 6.83 -30.45 -37.88
CA ILE A 616 7.24 -30.28 -36.48
C ILE A 616 6.51 -31.29 -35.58
N VAL A 617 5.17 -31.37 -35.65
CA VAL A 617 4.33 -32.21 -34.75
C VAL A 617 3.84 -33.52 -35.38
N GLY A 618 4.06 -33.71 -36.69
CA GLY A 618 3.43 -34.79 -37.47
C GLY A 618 2.08 -34.37 -38.07
N ASP A 619 1.69 -34.96 -39.20
CA ASP A 619 0.41 -34.63 -39.87
C ASP A 619 -0.80 -35.10 -39.04
N ASP A 620 -0.68 -36.22 -38.30
CA ASP A 620 -1.65 -36.75 -37.31
C ASP A 620 -1.83 -35.86 -36.06
N ALA A 621 -1.24 -34.66 -36.05
CA ALA A 621 -1.37 -33.65 -35.02
C ALA A 621 -1.92 -32.31 -35.55
N VAL A 622 -2.28 -32.22 -36.83
CA VAL A 622 -2.73 -30.98 -37.49
C VAL A 622 -4.10 -31.18 -38.13
N HIS A 623 -5.12 -30.49 -37.62
CA HIS A 623 -6.52 -30.68 -38.01
C HIS A 623 -7.16 -29.38 -38.52
N ASP A 624 -7.82 -29.46 -39.67
CA ASP A 624 -8.50 -28.37 -40.39
C ASP A 624 -10.02 -28.60 -40.54
N SER A 625 -10.53 -29.72 -40.01
CA SER A 625 -11.95 -30.10 -40.09
C SER A 625 -12.84 -29.13 -39.31
N ASN A 626 -14.04 -28.85 -39.84
CA ASN A 626 -14.97 -27.90 -39.23
C ASN A 626 -15.33 -28.29 -37.79
N ASP A 627 -15.63 -29.56 -37.55
CA ASP A 627 -16.13 -30.05 -36.25
C ASP A 627 -15.06 -29.92 -35.16
N GLU A 628 -13.79 -30.14 -35.51
CA GLU A 628 -12.69 -29.96 -34.57
C GLU A 628 -12.45 -28.48 -34.28
N ARG A 629 -12.51 -27.63 -35.31
CA ARG A 629 -12.36 -26.18 -35.16
C ARG A 629 -13.48 -25.59 -34.29
N VAL A 630 -14.73 -26.07 -34.41
CA VAL A 630 -15.87 -25.68 -33.55
C VAL A 630 -15.58 -25.97 -32.07
N ARG A 631 -15.14 -27.20 -31.74
CA ARG A 631 -14.77 -27.60 -30.35
C ARG A 631 -13.70 -26.71 -29.73
N HIS A 632 -12.82 -26.17 -30.57
CA HIS A 632 -11.72 -25.29 -30.17
C HIS A 632 -12.02 -23.79 -30.37
N THR A 633 -13.31 -23.41 -30.39
CA THR A 633 -13.77 -22.00 -30.54
C THR A 633 -14.60 -21.51 -29.36
N SER A 634 -15.56 -22.32 -28.90
CA SER A 634 -16.45 -21.99 -27.78
C SER A 634 -16.92 -23.27 -27.08
N SER A 635 -17.75 -23.14 -26.03
CA SER A 635 -18.42 -24.25 -25.35
C SER A 635 -19.87 -23.87 -25.02
N ASP A 636 -20.72 -24.86 -24.75
CA ASP A 636 -22.14 -24.66 -24.34
C ASP A 636 -22.32 -23.85 -23.04
N TRP A 637 -21.21 -23.55 -22.36
CA TRP A 637 -21.11 -22.82 -21.09
C TRP A 637 -20.60 -21.39 -21.26
N SER A 638 -20.08 -21.04 -22.44
CA SER A 638 -19.53 -19.72 -22.75
C SER A 638 -20.64 -18.71 -23.06
N SER A 639 -20.59 -17.56 -22.40
CA SER A 639 -21.42 -16.40 -22.72
C SER A 639 -21.01 -15.71 -24.03
N TYR A 640 -19.76 -15.90 -24.47
CA TYR A 640 -19.27 -15.36 -25.73
C TYR A 640 -19.87 -16.13 -26.92
N PRO A 641 -20.51 -15.45 -27.90
CA PRO A 641 -21.24 -16.10 -28.98
C PRO A 641 -20.31 -16.84 -29.96
N GLU A 642 -20.71 -18.03 -30.40
CA GLU A 642 -19.94 -18.78 -31.39
C GLU A 642 -20.10 -18.16 -32.80
N ALA A 643 -19.14 -17.33 -33.20
CA ALA A 643 -19.08 -16.79 -34.56
C ALA A 643 -18.15 -17.63 -35.45
N ALA A 644 -18.61 -17.98 -36.65
CA ALA A 644 -17.80 -18.74 -37.61
C ALA A 644 -16.50 -18.04 -38.06
N ALA A 645 -16.40 -16.72 -37.86
CA ALA A 645 -15.20 -15.92 -38.11
C ALA A 645 -14.12 -16.09 -37.02
N ASP A 646 -14.52 -16.47 -35.79
CA ASP A 646 -13.63 -16.63 -34.64
C ASP A 646 -13.14 -18.08 -34.49
N ARG A 647 -13.41 -18.94 -35.49
CA ARG A 647 -12.91 -20.32 -35.52
C ARG A 647 -11.44 -20.34 -35.95
N PRO A 648 -10.53 -21.07 -35.27
CA PRO A 648 -9.14 -21.20 -35.70
C PRO A 648 -9.06 -21.79 -37.12
N TRP A 649 -7.98 -21.54 -37.86
CA TRP A 649 -7.78 -22.15 -39.18
C TRP A 649 -7.24 -23.59 -39.08
N LEU A 650 -6.33 -23.84 -38.13
CA LEU A 650 -5.89 -25.17 -37.69
C LEU A 650 -6.05 -25.33 -36.19
N VAL A 651 -6.33 -26.56 -35.76
CA VAL A 651 -6.01 -27.07 -34.43
C VAL A 651 -4.70 -27.86 -34.53
N VAL A 652 -3.74 -27.56 -33.66
CA VAL A 652 -2.40 -28.15 -33.65
C VAL A 652 -2.16 -28.75 -32.27
N TYR A 653 -1.95 -30.06 -32.20
CA TYR A 653 -1.72 -30.77 -30.94
C TYR A 653 -0.22 -30.89 -30.64
N ALA A 654 0.28 -30.20 -29.61
CA ALA A 654 1.67 -30.32 -29.17
C ALA A 654 1.84 -31.33 -28.02
N SER A 655 2.95 -32.07 -28.04
CA SER A 655 3.30 -33.12 -27.06
C SER A 655 4.55 -32.76 -26.24
N THR A 656 5.38 -31.83 -26.70
CA THR A 656 6.62 -31.40 -26.02
C THR A 656 6.83 -29.88 -26.01
N THR A 657 7.62 -29.39 -25.06
CA THR A 657 8.05 -27.97 -25.00
C THR A 657 8.82 -27.53 -26.27
N ASP A 658 9.57 -28.44 -26.88
CA ASP A 658 10.35 -28.15 -28.10
C ASP A 658 9.43 -28.02 -29.33
N GLU A 659 8.36 -28.82 -29.43
CA GLU A 659 7.31 -28.63 -30.44
C GLU A 659 6.61 -27.28 -30.28
N VAL A 660 6.18 -26.92 -29.06
CA VAL A 660 5.57 -25.59 -28.78
C VAL A 660 6.55 -24.47 -29.14
N SER A 661 7.83 -24.62 -28.79
CA SER A 661 8.88 -23.66 -29.15
C SER A 661 9.08 -23.52 -30.66
N ALA A 662 9.06 -24.62 -31.42
CA ALA A 662 9.21 -24.63 -32.87
C ALA A 662 7.97 -24.06 -33.58
N VAL A 663 6.75 -24.40 -33.14
CA VAL A 663 5.51 -23.84 -33.68
C VAL A 663 5.44 -22.33 -33.41
N LEU A 664 5.76 -21.86 -32.20
CA LEU A 664 5.76 -20.42 -31.91
C LEU A 664 6.84 -19.66 -32.71
N LYS A 665 8.05 -20.21 -32.90
CA LYS A 665 9.06 -19.62 -33.82
C LYS A 665 8.55 -19.45 -35.24
N LEU A 666 7.81 -20.44 -35.75
CA LEU A 666 7.19 -20.40 -37.06
C LEU A 666 6.07 -19.35 -37.12
N CYS A 667 5.16 -19.35 -36.15
CA CYS A 667 4.07 -18.38 -36.05
C CYS A 667 4.59 -16.94 -35.90
N HIS A 668 5.65 -16.73 -35.14
CA HIS A 668 6.35 -15.44 -35.02
C HIS A 668 6.91 -14.97 -36.36
N ARG A 669 7.66 -15.83 -37.05
CA ARG A 669 8.24 -15.54 -38.38
C ARG A 669 7.17 -15.28 -39.44
N ARG A 670 6.01 -15.94 -39.35
CA ARG A 670 4.88 -15.82 -40.29
C ARG A 670 3.79 -14.84 -39.84
N ARG A 671 3.95 -14.15 -38.70
CA ARG A 671 2.95 -13.29 -38.05
C ARG A 671 1.55 -13.92 -37.91
N ILE A 672 1.49 -15.20 -37.56
CA ILE A 672 0.26 -15.97 -37.37
C ILE A 672 -0.16 -15.94 -35.89
N PRO A 673 -1.38 -15.48 -35.55
CA PRO A 673 -1.89 -15.54 -34.18
C PRO A 673 -2.05 -16.97 -33.65
N VAL A 674 -1.90 -17.14 -32.33
CA VAL A 674 -1.97 -18.42 -31.64
C VAL A 674 -2.82 -18.28 -30.39
N VAL A 675 -3.86 -19.10 -30.27
CA VAL A 675 -4.62 -19.28 -29.03
C VAL A 675 -4.18 -20.60 -28.40
N ALA A 676 -3.89 -20.62 -27.10
CA ALA A 676 -3.54 -21.84 -26.38
C ALA A 676 -4.80 -22.52 -25.80
N PHE A 677 -4.87 -23.85 -25.88
CA PHE A 677 -6.04 -24.63 -25.42
C PHE A 677 -5.62 -25.78 -24.49
N GLY A 678 -6.56 -26.18 -23.62
CA GLY A 678 -6.38 -27.21 -22.59
C GLY A 678 -7.65 -28.03 -22.42
N GLY A 679 -8.37 -27.87 -21.30
CA GLY A 679 -9.64 -28.59 -21.06
C GLY A 679 -10.89 -28.02 -21.74
N GLY A 680 -10.82 -26.85 -22.39
CA GLY A 680 -11.98 -26.19 -23.02
C GLY A 680 -13.05 -25.64 -22.06
N THR A 681 -12.81 -25.66 -20.75
CA THR A 681 -13.81 -25.38 -19.69
C THR A 681 -13.96 -23.90 -19.28
N SER A 682 -13.16 -22.99 -19.83
CA SER A 682 -13.16 -21.55 -19.47
C SER A 682 -14.32 -20.78 -20.12
N LEU A 683 -14.92 -19.84 -19.37
CA LEU A 683 -16.26 -19.31 -19.68
C LEU A 683 -16.29 -17.97 -20.44
N GLU A 684 -15.42 -17.02 -20.08
CA GLU A 684 -15.54 -15.62 -20.55
C GLU A 684 -14.94 -15.36 -21.96
N GLY A 685 -15.07 -16.33 -22.89
CA GLY A 685 -14.60 -16.23 -24.28
C GLY A 685 -13.09 -16.42 -24.51
N HIS A 686 -12.40 -17.07 -23.57
CA HIS A 686 -10.93 -17.17 -23.52
C HIS A 686 -10.25 -17.77 -24.76
N PHE A 687 -10.88 -18.73 -25.44
CA PHE A 687 -10.28 -19.49 -26.53
C PHE A 687 -10.90 -19.24 -27.93
N ALA A 688 -11.73 -18.22 -28.09
CA ALA A 688 -12.20 -17.80 -29.41
C ALA A 688 -11.07 -17.14 -30.23
N ASN A 689 -10.81 -17.59 -31.45
CA ASN A 689 -9.77 -17.08 -32.34
C ASN A 689 -10.21 -15.79 -33.07
N VAL A 690 -10.53 -14.73 -32.31
CA VAL A 690 -10.98 -13.41 -32.83
C VAL A 690 -9.98 -12.65 -33.72
N CYS A 691 -8.74 -13.15 -33.84
CA CYS A 691 -7.73 -12.66 -34.79
C CYS A 691 -7.38 -13.70 -35.88
N GLY A 692 -8.18 -14.77 -36.01
CA GLY A 692 -7.86 -15.93 -36.85
C GLY A 692 -6.65 -16.71 -36.34
N GLY A 693 -5.78 -17.14 -37.25
CA GLY A 693 -4.57 -17.90 -36.92
C GLY A 693 -4.86 -19.36 -36.55
N ILE A 694 -4.14 -19.90 -35.56
CA ILE A 694 -4.26 -21.29 -35.12
C ILE A 694 -4.68 -21.41 -33.64
N CYS A 695 -5.21 -22.57 -33.29
CA CYS A 695 -5.33 -23.03 -31.91
C CYS A 695 -4.25 -24.08 -31.64
N LEU A 696 -3.49 -23.90 -30.55
CA LEU A 696 -2.43 -24.81 -30.09
C LEU A 696 -2.93 -25.54 -28.85
N ASP A 697 -3.33 -26.79 -29.06
CA ASP A 697 -3.81 -27.69 -28.02
C ASP A 697 -2.62 -28.33 -27.26
N LEU A 698 -2.74 -28.37 -25.94
CA LEU A 698 -1.74 -28.92 -25.01
C LEU A 698 -2.23 -30.18 -24.27
N SER A 699 -3.37 -30.75 -24.68
CA SER A 699 -3.96 -31.96 -24.06
C SER A 699 -3.07 -33.20 -24.20
N ARG A 700 -2.26 -33.30 -25.28
CA ARG A 700 -1.25 -34.36 -25.45
C ARG A 700 -0.03 -34.20 -24.52
N MET A 701 0.05 -33.11 -23.76
CA MET A 701 1.03 -32.91 -22.68
C MET A 701 0.40 -33.31 -21.32
N ASP A 702 0.03 -34.59 -21.16
CA ASP A 702 -0.83 -35.12 -20.09
C ASP A 702 -0.10 -35.76 -18.90
N ARG A 703 1.23 -35.61 -18.82
CA ARG A 703 2.07 -36.43 -17.93
C ARG A 703 2.40 -35.76 -16.60
N ILE A 704 2.22 -36.52 -15.53
CA ILE A 704 2.85 -36.28 -14.22
C ILE A 704 4.32 -36.73 -14.36
N LEU A 705 5.26 -35.77 -14.43
CA LEU A 705 6.66 -36.05 -14.74
C LEU A 705 7.42 -36.57 -13.51
N THR A 706 7.16 -36.05 -12.31
CA THR A 706 7.72 -36.56 -11.05
C THR A 706 6.89 -36.11 -9.84
N VAL A 707 6.72 -36.98 -8.83
CA VAL A 707 6.13 -36.63 -7.53
C VAL A 707 7.21 -36.67 -6.45
N HIS A 708 7.49 -35.53 -5.81
CA HIS A 708 8.46 -35.39 -4.73
C HIS A 708 7.78 -35.43 -3.37
N ALA A 709 7.25 -36.61 -3.01
CA ALA A 709 6.38 -36.79 -1.85
C ALA A 709 6.97 -36.31 -0.50
N ALA A 710 8.30 -36.36 -0.32
CA ALA A 710 8.97 -35.87 0.88
C ALA A 710 9.10 -34.34 0.96
N ASP A 711 9.15 -33.65 -0.20
CA ASP A 711 9.28 -32.19 -0.30
C ASP A 711 7.91 -31.48 -0.38
N PHE A 712 6.85 -32.27 -0.64
CA PHE A 712 5.49 -31.84 -0.92
C PHE A 712 5.40 -30.93 -2.17
N ASP A 713 5.95 -31.42 -3.28
CA ASP A 713 5.77 -30.86 -4.62
C ASP A 713 5.73 -31.95 -5.70
N ALA A 714 5.23 -31.61 -6.89
CA ALA A 714 5.23 -32.45 -8.08
C ALA A 714 5.53 -31.60 -9.33
N VAL A 715 6.07 -32.23 -10.37
CA VAL A 715 6.30 -31.63 -11.69
C VAL A 715 5.32 -32.27 -12.67
N VAL A 716 4.54 -31.44 -13.36
CA VAL A 716 3.42 -31.86 -14.24
C VAL A 716 3.43 -31.08 -15.55
N GLN A 717 2.96 -31.71 -16.62
CA GLN A 717 2.67 -31.06 -17.90
C GLN A 717 1.28 -30.37 -17.88
N PRO A 718 1.00 -29.38 -18.77
CA PRO A 718 -0.21 -28.54 -18.71
C PRO A 718 -1.53 -29.26 -19.01
N GLY A 719 -1.51 -30.39 -19.72
CA GLY A 719 -2.69 -31.20 -20.03
C GLY A 719 -3.17 -32.09 -18.89
N VAL A 720 -2.37 -32.27 -17.83
CA VAL A 720 -2.76 -33.04 -16.63
C VAL A 720 -4.03 -32.47 -16.01
N GLY A 721 -5.03 -33.32 -15.75
CA GLY A 721 -6.23 -32.94 -15.00
C GLY A 721 -5.97 -32.85 -13.50
N TYR A 722 -6.61 -31.92 -12.79
CA TYR A 722 -6.45 -31.81 -11.33
C TYR A 722 -7.01 -33.04 -10.59
N GLU A 723 -8.01 -33.69 -11.17
CA GLU A 723 -8.63 -34.93 -10.70
C GLU A 723 -7.62 -36.10 -10.81
N GLN A 724 -7.08 -36.33 -12.01
CA GLN A 724 -6.01 -37.29 -12.32
C GLN A 724 -4.78 -37.12 -11.40
N LEU A 725 -4.35 -35.88 -11.15
CA LEU A 725 -3.25 -35.59 -10.22
C LEU A 725 -3.61 -36.00 -8.78
N ASN A 726 -4.84 -35.75 -8.33
CA ASN A 726 -5.28 -36.11 -6.98
C ASN A 726 -5.49 -37.63 -6.80
N GLU A 727 -5.79 -38.37 -7.87
CA GLU A 727 -5.85 -39.84 -7.86
C GLU A 727 -4.45 -40.46 -7.64
N GLU A 728 -3.45 -40.08 -8.43
CA GLU A 728 -2.04 -40.53 -8.26
C GLU A 728 -1.44 -40.17 -6.89
N LEU A 729 -1.93 -39.11 -6.25
CA LEU A 729 -1.47 -38.68 -4.93
C LEU A 729 -2.16 -39.37 -3.75
N ALA A 730 -3.32 -40.01 -3.96
CA ALA A 730 -4.18 -40.53 -2.90
C ALA A 730 -3.48 -41.59 -2.03
N ASP A 731 -2.82 -42.57 -2.65
CA ASP A 731 -2.05 -43.62 -1.97
C ASP A 731 -0.89 -43.06 -1.13
N ARG A 732 -0.41 -41.86 -1.49
CA ARG A 732 0.71 -41.17 -0.84
C ARG A 732 0.25 -40.32 0.35
N GLN A 733 -1.06 -40.28 0.62
CA GLN A 733 -1.72 -39.40 1.59
C GLN A 733 -1.43 -37.91 1.34
N LEU A 734 -1.25 -37.57 0.06
CA LEU A 734 -1.06 -36.20 -0.42
C LEU A 734 -2.26 -35.78 -1.27
N PHE A 735 -2.42 -34.47 -1.47
CA PHE A 735 -3.32 -33.93 -2.47
C PHE A 735 -2.87 -32.54 -2.96
N PHE A 736 -3.40 -32.14 -4.10
CA PHE A 736 -3.31 -30.83 -4.72
C PHE A 736 -4.65 -30.09 -4.50
N PRO A 737 -4.70 -29.05 -3.65
CA PRO A 737 -5.99 -28.53 -3.18
C PRO A 737 -6.91 -27.79 -4.15
N PRO A 738 -6.44 -27.02 -5.17
CA PRO A 738 -7.34 -26.35 -6.10
C PRO A 738 -8.32 -27.32 -6.79
N ASP A 739 -9.62 -27.09 -6.61
CA ASP A 739 -10.71 -27.97 -7.03
C ASP A 739 -11.82 -27.24 -7.83
N PRO A 740 -11.50 -26.73 -9.04
CA PRO A 740 -12.48 -26.09 -9.93
C PRO A 740 -13.47 -27.13 -10.52
N GLY A 741 -14.27 -26.70 -11.50
CA GLY A 741 -15.13 -27.59 -12.27
C GLY A 741 -14.36 -28.77 -12.92
N PRO A 742 -14.94 -29.99 -12.96
CA PRO A 742 -14.37 -31.16 -13.63
C PRO A 742 -13.85 -30.91 -15.03
N GLY A 743 -12.75 -31.58 -15.39
CA GLY A 743 -12.12 -31.46 -16.72
C GLY A 743 -11.18 -30.25 -16.89
N ALA A 744 -10.97 -29.46 -15.84
CA ALA A 744 -9.94 -28.42 -15.84
C ALA A 744 -8.53 -29.01 -15.82
N THR A 745 -7.69 -28.62 -16.77
CA THR A 745 -6.27 -29.02 -16.86
C THR A 745 -5.38 -27.98 -16.18
N ILE A 746 -4.24 -28.42 -15.63
CA ILE A 746 -3.30 -27.57 -14.86
C ILE A 746 -2.86 -26.33 -15.66
N GLY A 747 -2.66 -26.44 -16.97
CA GLY A 747 -2.32 -25.31 -17.84
C GLY A 747 -3.43 -24.26 -17.92
N GLY A 748 -4.70 -24.69 -18.06
CA GLY A 748 -5.86 -23.80 -18.03
C GLY A 748 -6.06 -23.15 -16.66
N MET A 749 -5.90 -23.92 -15.59
CA MET A 749 -5.98 -23.46 -14.20
C MET A 749 -4.91 -22.41 -13.87
N ILE A 750 -3.68 -22.56 -14.41
CA ILE A 750 -2.65 -21.53 -14.34
C ILE A 750 -3.06 -20.32 -15.19
N GLY A 751 -3.59 -20.55 -16.38
CA GLY A 751 -4.05 -19.51 -17.31
C GLY A 751 -5.04 -18.53 -16.68
N THR A 752 -6.13 -19.02 -16.06
CA THR A 752 -7.12 -18.17 -15.37
C THR A 752 -6.73 -17.83 -13.93
N GLY A 753 -5.79 -18.56 -13.32
CA GLY A 753 -5.39 -18.39 -11.92
C GLY A 753 -6.41 -18.95 -10.92
N CYS A 754 -7.12 -20.02 -11.31
CA CYS A 754 -8.39 -20.46 -10.74
C CYS A 754 -8.39 -20.79 -9.24
N SER A 755 -9.62 -20.82 -8.70
CA SER A 755 -10.01 -21.18 -7.33
C SER A 755 -10.50 -22.65 -7.23
N GLY A 756 -11.76 -22.86 -6.83
CA GLY A 756 -12.36 -24.11 -6.37
C GLY A 756 -12.90 -24.00 -4.92
N THR A 757 -13.77 -24.92 -4.49
CA THR A 757 -14.40 -24.90 -3.15
C THR A 757 -13.41 -24.88 -1.98
N ASN A 758 -12.21 -25.43 -2.18
CA ASN A 758 -11.12 -25.45 -1.20
C ASN A 758 -10.41 -24.10 -1.02
N SER A 759 -10.65 -23.12 -1.89
CA SER A 759 -9.87 -21.87 -1.95
C SER A 759 -9.91 -21.06 -0.66
N PHE A 760 -11.06 -21.03 0.02
CA PHE A 760 -11.21 -20.41 1.34
C PHE A 760 -10.19 -20.91 2.38
N CYS A 761 -9.85 -22.20 2.35
CA CYS A 761 -8.92 -22.81 3.30
C CYS A 761 -7.47 -22.86 2.77
N TYR A 762 -7.30 -23.06 1.47
CA TYR A 762 -6.01 -23.41 0.87
C TYR A 762 -5.40 -22.34 -0.05
N GLY A 763 -6.16 -21.33 -0.47
CA GLY A 763 -5.77 -20.35 -1.49
C GLY A 763 -5.88 -20.87 -2.93
N THR A 764 -5.81 -19.97 -3.92
CA THR A 764 -6.01 -20.28 -5.35
C THR A 764 -4.72 -20.79 -6.01
N MET A 765 -4.72 -21.04 -7.32
CA MET A 765 -3.52 -21.44 -8.09
C MET A 765 -2.30 -20.54 -7.86
N ARG A 766 -2.51 -19.25 -7.52
CA ARG A 766 -1.47 -18.29 -7.14
C ARG A 766 -0.59 -18.74 -5.95
N GLU A 767 -1.14 -19.57 -5.07
CA GLU A 767 -0.45 -20.12 -3.90
C GLU A 767 0.17 -21.49 -4.17
N TRP A 768 -0.37 -22.26 -5.12
CA TRP A 768 -0.01 -23.67 -5.34
C TRP A 768 1.03 -23.93 -6.43
N VAL A 769 1.45 -22.92 -7.21
CA VAL A 769 2.56 -23.04 -8.17
C VAL A 769 3.89 -22.58 -7.55
N LEU A 770 4.98 -23.34 -7.74
CA LEU A 770 6.35 -22.98 -7.34
C LEU A 770 7.16 -22.34 -8.47
N GLY A 771 6.95 -22.79 -9.70
CA GLY A 771 7.67 -22.36 -10.88
C GLY A 771 7.11 -23.01 -12.14
N LEU A 772 7.36 -22.40 -13.29
CA LEU A 772 6.84 -22.78 -14.60
C LEU A 772 7.96 -22.86 -15.62
N THR A 773 7.80 -23.74 -16.62
CA THR A 773 8.49 -23.64 -17.91
C THR A 773 7.49 -23.11 -18.93
N VAL A 774 7.79 -21.94 -19.49
CA VAL A 774 6.89 -21.16 -20.36
C VAL A 774 7.59 -20.88 -21.68
N VAL A 775 6.86 -20.93 -22.78
CA VAL A 775 7.34 -20.55 -24.12
C VAL A 775 6.74 -19.19 -24.48
N LEU A 776 7.58 -18.23 -24.82
CA LEU A 776 7.19 -16.87 -25.23
C LEU A 776 6.78 -16.81 -26.71
N ALA A 777 6.26 -15.67 -27.15
CA ALA A 777 5.71 -15.48 -28.50
C ALA A 777 6.73 -15.72 -29.64
N ASP A 778 8.02 -15.47 -29.39
CA ASP A 778 9.15 -15.75 -30.28
C ASP A 778 9.62 -17.22 -30.23
N GLY A 779 8.98 -18.04 -29.40
CA GLY A 779 9.36 -19.41 -29.07
C GLY A 779 10.53 -19.55 -28.08
N THR A 780 10.96 -18.47 -27.40
CA THR A 780 11.98 -18.55 -26.34
C THR A 780 11.42 -19.30 -25.12
N VAL A 781 12.17 -20.29 -24.63
CA VAL A 781 11.79 -21.09 -23.45
C VAL A 781 12.38 -20.46 -22.18
N VAL A 782 11.52 -20.18 -21.20
CA VAL A 782 11.86 -19.51 -19.94
C VAL A 782 11.43 -20.37 -18.75
N HIS A 783 12.35 -20.61 -17.81
CA HIS A 783 12.01 -21.18 -16.51
C HIS A 783 11.85 -20.04 -15.48
N THR A 784 10.67 -19.88 -14.89
CA THR A 784 10.39 -18.76 -13.98
C THR A 784 11.11 -18.89 -12.64
N ARG A 785 11.37 -20.12 -12.18
CA ARG A 785 11.96 -20.41 -10.86
C ARG A 785 12.52 -21.83 -10.79
N ARG A 786 13.28 -22.12 -9.73
CA ARG A 786 13.68 -23.49 -9.32
C ARG A 786 12.79 -23.99 -8.18
N ARG A 787 12.73 -25.32 -7.98
CA ARG A 787 11.91 -26.01 -6.96
C ARG A 787 11.90 -25.45 -5.52
N PRO A 788 12.95 -24.83 -4.94
CA PRO A 788 12.90 -24.39 -3.54
C PRO A 788 11.72 -23.49 -3.18
N ARG A 789 10.98 -23.88 -2.13
CA ARG A 789 9.75 -23.20 -1.66
C ARG A 789 9.94 -21.73 -1.27
N LYS A 790 11.18 -21.28 -1.03
CA LYS A 790 11.56 -19.88 -0.88
C LYS A 790 12.60 -19.50 -1.93
N SER A 791 12.39 -18.39 -2.62
CA SER A 791 13.37 -17.73 -3.49
C SER A 791 13.16 -16.21 -3.40
N SER A 792 14.24 -15.47 -3.58
CA SER A 792 14.26 -14.00 -3.77
C SER A 792 15.26 -13.60 -4.84
N ALA A 793 15.50 -14.50 -5.81
CA ALA A 793 16.45 -14.31 -6.90
C ALA A 793 15.72 -13.69 -8.11
N GLY A 794 15.73 -12.36 -8.20
CA GLY A 794 15.03 -11.61 -9.25
C GLY A 794 13.54 -11.39 -8.97
N TYR A 795 12.80 -11.05 -10.02
CA TYR A 795 11.34 -10.84 -9.98
C TYR A 795 10.59 -12.18 -9.97
N ASP A 796 9.39 -12.20 -9.37
CA ASP A 796 8.55 -13.41 -9.35
C ASP A 796 7.77 -13.57 -10.66
N LEU A 797 8.48 -13.98 -11.71
CA LEU A 797 7.92 -14.22 -13.05
C LEU A 797 6.81 -15.28 -13.03
N THR A 798 6.83 -16.21 -12.07
CA THR A 798 5.78 -17.23 -11.88
C THR A 798 4.40 -16.58 -11.72
N ARG A 799 4.34 -15.52 -10.90
CA ARG A 799 3.10 -14.79 -10.61
C ARG A 799 2.68 -13.79 -11.70
N LEU A 800 3.45 -13.67 -12.79
CA LEU A 800 3.09 -12.88 -13.96
C LEU A 800 2.34 -13.72 -15.01
N PHE A 801 2.61 -15.02 -15.10
CA PHE A 801 1.90 -15.95 -16.00
C PHE A 801 0.63 -16.57 -15.38
N ILE A 802 0.54 -16.65 -14.05
CA ILE A 802 -0.68 -17.10 -13.37
C ILE A 802 -1.74 -16.01 -13.50
N GLY A 803 -2.88 -16.32 -14.13
CA GLY A 803 -3.91 -15.34 -14.46
C GLY A 803 -3.60 -14.51 -15.71
N SER A 804 -2.67 -14.95 -16.58
CA SER A 804 -2.35 -14.24 -17.83
C SER A 804 -3.15 -14.72 -19.04
N GLU A 805 -4.01 -15.73 -18.90
CA GLU A 805 -4.89 -16.28 -19.96
C GLU A 805 -4.16 -16.65 -21.26
N GLY A 806 -2.91 -17.09 -21.16
CA GLY A 806 -2.03 -17.38 -22.30
C GLY A 806 -1.55 -16.15 -23.09
N THR A 807 -1.95 -14.93 -22.72
CA THR A 807 -1.60 -13.69 -23.44
C THR A 807 -0.11 -13.31 -23.38
N LEU A 808 0.65 -13.81 -22.39
CA LEU A 808 2.07 -13.48 -22.18
C LEU A 808 3.02 -14.64 -22.54
N GLY A 809 2.51 -15.85 -22.75
CA GLY A 809 3.31 -17.05 -22.94
C GLY A 809 2.50 -18.34 -22.71
N ILE A 810 2.98 -19.44 -23.27
CA ILE A 810 2.33 -20.75 -23.21
C ILE A 810 3.06 -21.64 -22.20
N VAL A 811 2.36 -22.07 -21.14
CA VAL A 811 2.90 -22.94 -20.09
C VAL A 811 3.03 -24.37 -20.62
N THR A 812 4.22 -24.98 -20.48
CA THR A 812 4.52 -26.35 -20.95
C THR A 812 4.99 -27.30 -19.85
N GLU A 813 5.31 -26.77 -18.68
CA GLU A 813 5.57 -27.54 -17.45
C GLU A 813 5.26 -26.66 -16.23
N ALA A 814 4.74 -27.27 -15.16
CA ALA A 814 4.54 -26.62 -13.87
C ALA A 814 5.12 -27.46 -12.73
N THR A 815 5.88 -26.83 -11.85
CA THR A 815 6.15 -27.38 -10.50
C THR A 815 5.04 -26.91 -9.57
N VAL A 816 4.19 -27.82 -9.10
CA VAL A 816 3.09 -27.55 -8.17
C VAL A 816 3.41 -28.02 -6.76
N ARG A 817 2.93 -27.28 -5.75
CA ARG A 817 2.96 -27.67 -4.34
C ARG A 817 1.90 -28.73 -4.06
N LEU A 818 2.19 -29.58 -3.08
CA LEU A 818 1.25 -30.53 -2.50
C LEU A 818 1.04 -30.23 -1.00
N THR A 819 0.07 -30.89 -0.38
CA THR A 819 -0.13 -30.92 1.07
C THR A 819 -0.65 -32.29 1.50
N SER A 820 -0.64 -32.59 2.81
CA SER A 820 -1.23 -33.81 3.34
C SER A 820 -2.75 -33.84 3.14
N LYS A 821 -3.29 -34.96 2.67
CA LYS A 821 -4.74 -35.19 2.59
C LYS A 821 -5.33 -35.21 4.01
N PRO A 822 -6.48 -34.56 4.27
CA PRO A 822 -7.11 -34.61 5.59
C PRO A 822 -7.50 -36.04 5.95
N ARG A 823 -7.26 -36.45 7.20
CA ARG A 823 -7.58 -37.81 7.67
C ARG A 823 -9.05 -37.98 8.03
N TYR A 824 -9.70 -36.88 8.42
CA TYR A 824 -11.12 -36.83 8.73
C TYR A 824 -11.71 -35.65 7.97
N GLU A 825 -12.80 -35.90 7.25
CA GLU A 825 -13.63 -34.89 6.61
C GLU A 825 -15.08 -35.12 7.03
N LYS A 826 -15.87 -34.04 7.13
CA LYS A 826 -17.27 -34.10 7.54
C LYS A 826 -18.07 -32.95 6.97
N VAL A 827 -19.28 -33.22 6.48
CA VAL A 827 -20.15 -32.16 5.93
C VAL A 827 -21.29 -31.82 6.88
N ALA A 828 -21.60 -30.52 6.96
CA ALA A 828 -22.81 -29.99 7.56
C ALA A 828 -23.53 -29.06 6.58
N VAL A 829 -24.85 -28.98 6.71
CA VAL A 829 -25.71 -28.16 5.85
C VAL A 829 -26.62 -27.32 6.73
N ALA A 830 -26.69 -26.02 6.51
CA ALA A 830 -27.45 -25.07 7.31
C ALA A 830 -28.34 -24.19 6.43
N THR A 831 -29.65 -24.30 6.59
CA THR A 831 -30.65 -23.49 5.88
C THR A 831 -31.07 -22.29 6.73
N PHE A 832 -31.17 -21.14 6.08
CA PHE A 832 -31.57 -19.86 6.66
C PHE A 832 -32.79 -19.31 5.92
N ASP A 833 -33.54 -18.38 6.52
CA ASP A 833 -34.72 -17.78 5.86
C ASP A 833 -34.34 -16.63 4.91
N THR A 834 -33.19 -15.97 5.10
CA THR A 834 -32.68 -14.93 4.18
C THR A 834 -31.20 -15.12 3.79
N PHE A 835 -30.78 -14.45 2.72
CA PHE A 835 -29.35 -14.35 2.36
C PHE A 835 -28.53 -13.56 3.38
N GLN A 836 -29.14 -12.61 4.10
CA GLN A 836 -28.46 -11.86 5.16
C GLN A 836 -28.04 -12.80 6.29
N ASP A 837 -28.97 -13.61 6.81
CA ASP A 837 -28.74 -14.56 7.90
C ASP A 837 -27.61 -15.55 7.55
N ALA A 838 -27.62 -16.07 6.32
CA ALA A 838 -26.56 -16.93 5.80
C ALA A 838 -25.21 -16.19 5.75
N CYS A 839 -25.14 -14.99 5.17
CA CYS A 839 -23.89 -14.22 5.09
C CYS A 839 -23.38 -13.79 6.48
N ASP A 840 -24.27 -13.49 7.42
CA ASP A 840 -23.95 -13.23 8.83
C ASP A 840 -23.25 -14.44 9.46
N ALA A 841 -23.73 -15.66 9.21
CA ALA A 841 -23.05 -16.89 9.63
C ALA A 841 -21.65 -17.03 9.02
N VAL A 842 -21.48 -16.73 7.72
CA VAL A 842 -20.15 -16.73 7.07
C VAL A 842 -19.20 -15.72 7.73
N ILE A 843 -19.62 -14.45 7.84
CA ILE A 843 -18.85 -13.37 8.47
C ILE A 843 -18.39 -13.75 9.89
N ARG A 844 -19.26 -14.42 10.64
CA ARG A 844 -18.99 -14.88 12.02
C ARG A 844 -18.01 -16.06 12.07
N ILE A 845 -18.09 -17.04 11.17
CA ILE A 845 -17.11 -18.14 11.06
C ILE A 845 -15.72 -17.60 10.71
N VAL A 846 -15.64 -16.71 9.70
CA VAL A 846 -14.39 -16.04 9.32
C VAL A 846 -13.84 -15.21 10.49
N SER A 847 -14.71 -14.45 11.17
CA SER A 847 -14.34 -13.65 12.35
C SER A 847 -13.91 -14.45 13.57
N ALA A 848 -14.34 -15.72 13.69
CA ALA A 848 -13.90 -16.63 14.75
C ALA A 848 -12.48 -17.17 14.52
N GLY A 849 -11.93 -17.05 13.31
CA GLY A 849 -10.61 -17.57 12.95
C GLY A 849 -10.56 -19.10 12.84
N VAL A 850 -11.71 -19.75 12.62
CA VAL A 850 -11.80 -21.21 12.45
C VAL A 850 -11.67 -21.55 10.98
N HIS A 851 -10.55 -22.17 10.61
CA HIS A 851 -10.34 -22.74 9.29
C HIS A 851 -11.23 -23.97 9.11
N VAL A 852 -12.34 -23.83 8.41
CA VAL A 852 -13.08 -24.92 7.77
C VAL A 852 -12.60 -25.06 6.32
N ALA A 853 -12.75 -26.24 5.71
CA ALA A 853 -12.17 -26.53 4.40
C ALA A 853 -12.88 -25.83 3.23
N ALA A 854 -14.20 -25.62 3.33
CA ALA A 854 -15.01 -24.87 2.38
C ALA A 854 -16.26 -24.31 3.05
N VAL A 855 -16.77 -23.18 2.55
CA VAL A 855 -18.06 -22.58 2.93
C VAL A 855 -18.78 -22.15 1.66
N GLU A 856 -19.87 -22.85 1.34
CA GLU A 856 -20.54 -22.76 0.05
C GLU A 856 -22.00 -22.33 0.20
N LEU A 857 -22.42 -21.28 -0.50
CA LEU A 857 -23.83 -20.88 -0.57
C LEU A 857 -24.52 -21.55 -1.76
N VAL A 858 -25.78 -21.95 -1.56
CA VAL A 858 -26.74 -22.27 -2.62
C VAL A 858 -28.03 -21.49 -2.35
N GLY A 859 -28.45 -20.68 -3.32
CA GLY A 859 -29.68 -19.87 -3.21
C GLY A 859 -30.95 -20.71 -3.42
N ALA A 860 -32.08 -20.20 -2.92
CA ALA A 860 -33.39 -20.87 -2.97
C ALA A 860 -33.75 -21.45 -4.35
N ARG A 861 -33.53 -20.69 -5.42
CA ARG A 861 -33.79 -21.10 -6.82
C ARG A 861 -32.90 -22.26 -7.29
N ALA A 862 -31.65 -22.31 -6.84
CA ALA A 862 -30.73 -23.42 -7.13
C ALA A 862 -31.07 -24.67 -6.31
N MET A 863 -31.48 -24.52 -5.04
CA MET A 863 -32.01 -25.61 -4.22
C MET A 863 -33.27 -26.24 -4.84
N ARG A 864 -34.15 -25.43 -5.43
CA ARG A 864 -35.32 -25.92 -6.18
C ARG A 864 -34.92 -26.80 -7.37
N TRP A 865 -33.93 -26.40 -8.16
CA TRP A 865 -33.48 -27.25 -9.28
C TRP A 865 -32.85 -28.56 -8.81
N ILE A 866 -32.13 -28.56 -7.69
CA ILE A 866 -31.63 -29.79 -7.02
C ILE A 866 -32.78 -30.74 -6.63
N ASN A 867 -33.94 -30.21 -6.23
CA ASN A 867 -35.16 -31.00 -6.02
C ASN A 867 -35.73 -31.52 -7.35
N GLU A 868 -35.93 -30.64 -8.34
CA GLU A 868 -36.61 -30.94 -9.60
C GLU A 868 -35.87 -31.97 -10.48
N SER A 869 -34.53 -31.99 -10.44
CA SER A 869 -33.71 -33.00 -11.14
C SER A 869 -33.66 -34.37 -10.44
N ALA A 870 -34.53 -34.60 -9.45
CA ALA A 870 -34.53 -35.79 -8.58
C ALA A 870 -33.14 -36.05 -7.96
N GLY A 871 -32.54 -35.00 -7.40
CA GLY A 871 -31.14 -34.92 -6.94
C GLY A 871 -30.57 -36.23 -6.39
N ARG A 872 -29.43 -36.67 -6.98
CA ARG A 872 -28.84 -38.01 -6.81
C ARG A 872 -28.77 -38.43 -5.34
N GLY A 873 -29.67 -39.32 -4.95
CA GLY A 873 -29.93 -39.69 -3.55
C GLY A 873 -31.42 -39.65 -3.18
N GLY A 874 -32.28 -39.03 -4.00
CA GLY A 874 -33.73 -38.98 -3.77
C GLY A 874 -34.13 -38.06 -2.61
N ARG A 875 -33.28 -37.08 -2.28
CA ARG A 875 -33.42 -36.20 -1.13
C ARG A 875 -34.08 -34.88 -1.52
N ALA A 876 -35.19 -34.55 -0.87
CA ALA A 876 -35.81 -33.23 -0.97
C ALA A 876 -35.15 -32.26 0.04
N TRP A 877 -34.89 -31.04 -0.41
CA TRP A 877 -34.25 -29.97 0.35
C TRP A 877 -35.17 -28.75 0.51
N PRO A 878 -35.01 -27.94 1.56
CA PRO A 878 -35.66 -26.64 1.65
C PRO A 878 -35.24 -25.70 0.51
N GLU A 879 -36.21 -25.09 -0.16
CA GLU A 879 -35.98 -24.10 -1.22
C GLU A 879 -35.71 -22.71 -0.61
N ALA A 880 -34.60 -22.61 0.11
CA ALA A 880 -34.19 -21.42 0.87
C ALA A 880 -32.65 -21.29 0.89
N PRO A 881 -32.09 -20.08 1.15
CA PRO A 881 -30.65 -19.86 1.23
C PRO A 881 -29.97 -20.85 2.18
N THR A 882 -29.04 -21.65 1.64
CA THR A 882 -28.46 -22.79 2.35
C THR A 882 -26.94 -22.78 2.22
N LEU A 883 -26.25 -22.90 3.36
CA LEU A 883 -24.80 -23.04 3.44
C LEU A 883 -24.41 -24.51 3.57
N PHE A 884 -23.41 -24.94 2.78
CA PHE A 884 -22.75 -26.24 2.90
C PHE A 884 -21.34 -26.00 3.46
N PHE A 885 -21.03 -26.64 4.58
CA PHE A 885 -19.75 -26.55 5.27
C PHE A 885 -18.97 -27.86 5.09
N LYS A 886 -17.75 -27.77 4.55
CA LYS A 886 -16.81 -28.89 4.53
C LYS A 886 -15.83 -28.72 5.69
N LEU A 887 -15.87 -29.62 6.66
CA LEU A 887 -14.95 -29.65 7.79
C LEU A 887 -13.84 -30.67 7.50
N ALA A 888 -12.60 -30.37 7.88
CA ALA A 888 -11.47 -31.25 7.58
C ALA A 888 -10.33 -31.09 8.59
N GLY A 889 -9.62 -32.20 8.86
CA GLY A 889 -8.37 -32.20 9.61
C GLY A 889 -8.17 -33.46 10.45
N THR A 890 -7.98 -33.27 11.76
CA THR A 890 -8.02 -34.35 12.77
C THR A 890 -9.45 -34.49 13.32
N GLU A 891 -9.77 -35.64 13.88
CA GLU A 891 -11.08 -35.92 14.51
C GLU A 891 -11.48 -34.85 15.55
N GLN A 892 -10.52 -34.45 16.40
CA GLN A 892 -10.73 -33.39 17.40
C GLN A 892 -10.89 -32.00 16.75
N GLY A 893 -10.14 -31.70 15.69
CA GLY A 893 -10.27 -30.45 14.93
C GLY A 893 -11.62 -30.33 14.23
N VAL A 894 -12.11 -31.41 13.60
CA VAL A 894 -13.44 -31.49 12.99
C VAL A 894 -14.54 -31.34 14.06
N ALA A 895 -14.37 -31.94 15.24
CA ALA A 895 -15.29 -31.78 16.36
C ALA A 895 -15.23 -30.38 17.02
N GLU A 896 -14.16 -29.61 16.83
CA GLU A 896 -14.08 -28.19 17.22
C GLU A 896 -14.70 -27.27 16.17
N GLN A 897 -14.33 -27.45 14.89
CA GLN A 897 -14.95 -26.79 13.75
C GLN A 897 -16.48 -26.92 13.78
N MET A 898 -17.01 -28.13 14.02
CA MET A 898 -18.45 -28.38 14.04
C MET A 898 -19.17 -27.58 15.12
N ARG A 899 -18.65 -27.55 16.36
CA ARG A 899 -19.23 -26.79 17.47
C ARG A 899 -19.29 -25.29 17.16
N VAL A 900 -18.25 -24.74 16.51
CA VAL A 900 -18.25 -23.32 16.14
C VAL A 900 -19.20 -23.04 14.97
N VAL A 901 -19.29 -23.91 13.97
CA VAL A 901 -20.28 -23.79 12.89
C VAL A 901 -21.71 -23.85 13.44
N GLU A 902 -21.99 -24.81 14.32
CA GLU A 902 -23.25 -24.92 15.05
C GLU A 902 -23.61 -23.63 15.81
N ASP A 903 -22.70 -23.14 16.67
CA ASP A 903 -22.96 -21.99 17.53
C ASP A 903 -23.09 -20.68 16.73
N VAL A 904 -22.33 -20.54 15.65
CA VAL A 904 -22.46 -19.42 14.72
C VAL A 904 -23.78 -19.48 13.94
N ALA A 905 -24.17 -20.65 13.41
CA ALA A 905 -25.43 -20.82 12.70
C ALA A 905 -26.63 -20.52 13.62
N LYS A 906 -26.63 -21.02 14.86
CA LYS A 906 -27.62 -20.68 15.90
C LYS A 906 -27.66 -19.16 16.16
N ALA A 907 -26.49 -18.53 16.31
CA ALA A 907 -26.40 -17.09 16.58
C ALA A 907 -26.76 -16.20 15.37
N ALA A 908 -26.85 -16.77 14.18
CA ALA A 908 -27.27 -16.13 12.92
C ALA A 908 -28.68 -16.59 12.47
N GLY A 909 -29.48 -17.21 13.35
CA GLY A 909 -30.89 -17.52 13.07
C GLY A 909 -31.13 -18.70 12.13
N VAL A 910 -30.24 -19.70 12.10
CA VAL A 910 -30.43 -20.91 11.29
C VAL A 910 -31.79 -21.58 11.55
N ARG A 911 -32.52 -21.85 10.46
CA ARG A 911 -33.84 -22.48 10.49
C ARG A 911 -33.77 -23.99 10.67
N SER A 912 -32.80 -24.62 10.01
CA SER A 912 -32.51 -26.05 10.16
C SER A 912 -31.06 -26.34 9.82
N MET A 913 -30.39 -27.15 10.66
CA MET A 913 -29.02 -27.61 10.42
C MET A 913 -28.96 -29.13 10.47
N GLU A 914 -28.21 -29.71 9.53
CA GLU A 914 -27.89 -31.12 9.42
C GLU A 914 -26.37 -31.33 9.48
N THR A 915 -25.97 -32.54 9.87
CA THR A 915 -24.58 -32.98 9.91
C THR A 915 -24.53 -34.44 9.52
N ALA A 916 -23.67 -34.79 8.57
CA ALA A 916 -23.47 -36.17 8.15
C ALA A 916 -23.11 -37.08 9.34
N ARG A 917 -23.59 -38.32 9.32
CA ARG A 917 -23.26 -39.34 10.32
C ARG A 917 -21.88 -39.96 10.04
N ASP A 918 -21.55 -40.11 8.76
CA ASP A 918 -20.39 -40.82 8.24
C ASP A 918 -19.83 -40.15 6.96
N GLN A 919 -18.88 -40.82 6.30
CA GLN A 919 -18.21 -40.30 5.11
C GLN A 919 -19.05 -40.43 3.83
N ASP A 920 -19.89 -41.47 3.73
CA ASP A 920 -20.76 -41.69 2.57
C ASP A 920 -21.88 -40.64 2.54
N GLU A 921 -22.50 -40.38 3.70
CA GLU A 921 -23.44 -39.27 3.84
C GLU A 921 -22.76 -37.91 3.67
N SER A 922 -21.50 -37.75 4.08
CA SER A 922 -20.74 -36.51 3.80
C SER A 922 -20.57 -36.28 2.30
N ALA A 923 -20.29 -37.33 1.52
CA ALA A 923 -20.22 -37.25 0.06
C ALA A 923 -21.58 -36.89 -0.56
N VAL A 924 -22.67 -37.53 -0.13
CA VAL A 924 -24.04 -37.23 -0.61
C VAL A 924 -24.47 -35.79 -0.30
N LEU A 925 -24.18 -35.28 0.90
CA LEU A 925 -24.48 -33.88 1.24
C LEU A 925 -23.63 -32.90 0.42
N TRP A 926 -22.36 -33.20 0.14
CA TRP A 926 -21.50 -32.34 -0.68
C TRP A 926 -21.89 -32.33 -2.16
N GLU A 927 -22.32 -33.48 -2.68
CA GLU A 927 -22.60 -33.66 -4.10
C GLU A 927 -23.79 -32.80 -4.57
N ALA A 928 -24.75 -32.48 -3.68
CA ALA A 928 -25.81 -31.52 -3.96
C ALA A 928 -25.27 -30.12 -4.33
N ARG A 929 -24.22 -29.64 -3.65
CA ARG A 929 -23.55 -28.37 -3.97
C ARG A 929 -22.72 -28.47 -5.26
N LYS A 930 -22.04 -29.60 -5.51
CA LYS A 930 -21.29 -29.82 -6.76
C LYS A 930 -22.20 -29.87 -7.99
N GLN A 931 -23.33 -30.57 -7.90
CA GLN A 931 -24.23 -30.80 -9.03
C GLN A 931 -25.15 -29.61 -9.34
N ALA A 932 -25.23 -28.59 -8.48
CA ALA A 932 -26.15 -27.45 -8.61
C ALA A 932 -26.20 -26.84 -10.02
N LEU A 933 -25.04 -26.66 -10.67
CA LEU A 933 -24.94 -26.10 -12.03
C LEU A 933 -25.41 -27.08 -13.11
N TYR A 934 -24.87 -28.31 -13.11
CA TYR A 934 -25.21 -29.34 -14.10
C TYR A 934 -26.69 -29.73 -14.05
N THR A 935 -27.24 -29.79 -12.83
CA THR A 935 -28.66 -29.98 -12.56
C THR A 935 -29.51 -28.87 -13.19
N ALA A 936 -29.16 -27.61 -12.96
CA ALA A 936 -29.91 -26.48 -13.49
C ALA A 936 -29.86 -26.42 -15.02
N ALA A 937 -28.69 -26.68 -15.60
CA ALA A 937 -28.52 -26.78 -17.05
C ALA A 937 -29.28 -27.96 -17.68
N GLY A 938 -29.44 -29.06 -16.94
CA GLY A 938 -30.30 -30.19 -17.34
C GLY A 938 -31.80 -29.86 -17.38
N GLY A 939 -32.22 -28.76 -16.72
CA GLY A 939 -33.58 -28.21 -16.80
C GLY A 939 -33.78 -27.13 -17.86
N LYS A 940 -32.72 -26.73 -18.59
CA LYS A 940 -32.73 -25.69 -19.61
C LYS A 940 -33.56 -26.08 -20.84
N ALA A 941 -34.32 -25.15 -21.41
CA ALA A 941 -35.04 -25.37 -22.65
C ALA A 941 -34.10 -25.52 -23.87
N ALA A 942 -34.62 -26.04 -24.98
CA ALA A 942 -33.85 -26.29 -26.19
C ALA A 942 -33.39 -25.01 -26.92
N ASP A 943 -34.12 -23.89 -26.75
CA ASP A 943 -33.87 -22.59 -27.36
C ASP A 943 -33.21 -21.58 -26.39
N GLU A 944 -32.92 -21.97 -25.16
CA GLU A 944 -32.19 -21.16 -24.18
C GLU A 944 -30.67 -21.36 -24.29
N THR A 945 -29.91 -20.29 -24.06
CA THR A 945 -28.44 -20.28 -23.90
C THR A 945 -28.09 -20.16 -22.40
N ALA A 946 -26.96 -20.72 -21.98
CA ALA A 946 -26.44 -20.55 -20.62
C ALA A 946 -25.45 -19.39 -20.55
N TRP A 947 -25.54 -18.55 -19.51
CA TRP A 947 -24.52 -17.59 -19.13
C TRP A 947 -24.08 -17.88 -17.70
N ILE A 948 -22.88 -18.43 -17.52
CA ILE A 948 -22.27 -18.62 -16.20
C ILE A 948 -21.24 -17.52 -16.00
N THR A 949 -21.34 -16.78 -14.90
CA THR A 949 -20.40 -15.70 -14.61
C THR A 949 -20.35 -15.39 -13.11
N ASP A 950 -19.28 -14.75 -12.67
CA ASP A 950 -18.91 -14.57 -11.27
C ASP A 950 -18.57 -13.11 -10.92
N VAL A 951 -18.60 -12.77 -9.64
CA VAL A 951 -17.95 -11.57 -9.08
C VAL A 951 -17.43 -11.90 -7.68
N ALA A 952 -16.55 -11.07 -7.13
CA ALA A 952 -16.18 -11.15 -5.72
C ALA A 952 -16.23 -9.77 -5.06
N VAL A 953 -16.65 -9.72 -3.80
CA VAL A 953 -16.71 -8.49 -2.99
C VAL A 953 -16.09 -8.74 -1.60
N PRO A 954 -15.65 -7.69 -0.88
CA PRO A 954 -15.31 -7.82 0.53
C PRO A 954 -16.48 -8.47 1.28
N ILE A 955 -16.23 -9.52 2.07
CA ILE A 955 -17.25 -10.42 2.65
C ILE A 955 -18.36 -9.65 3.41
N SER A 956 -18.04 -8.49 3.99
CA SER A 956 -18.99 -7.56 4.63
C SER A 956 -20.04 -6.92 3.70
N ARG A 957 -19.93 -7.09 2.38
CA ARG A 957 -20.86 -6.61 1.33
C ARG A 957 -21.56 -7.76 0.60
N LEU A 958 -21.22 -9.01 0.91
CA LEU A 958 -21.69 -10.19 0.20
C LEU A 958 -23.22 -10.35 0.28
N ALA A 959 -23.81 -10.04 1.43
CA ALA A 959 -25.26 -10.05 1.62
C ALA A 959 -25.96 -9.07 0.65
N ASP A 960 -25.51 -7.80 0.63
CA ASP A 960 -26.04 -6.73 -0.22
C ASP A 960 -26.09 -7.16 -1.69
N ILE A 961 -24.98 -7.69 -2.22
CA ILE A 961 -24.85 -7.99 -3.64
C ILE A 961 -25.62 -9.25 -4.05
N VAL A 962 -25.63 -10.30 -3.21
CA VAL A 962 -26.37 -11.54 -3.49
C VAL A 962 -27.88 -11.29 -3.46
N ASP A 963 -28.38 -10.57 -2.44
CA ASP A 963 -29.79 -10.22 -2.32
C ASP A 963 -30.25 -9.27 -3.45
N ALA A 964 -29.47 -8.23 -3.77
CA ALA A 964 -29.79 -7.32 -4.88
C ALA A 964 -29.79 -8.04 -6.24
N THR A 965 -28.80 -8.92 -6.50
CA THR A 965 -28.71 -9.67 -7.77
C THR A 965 -29.84 -10.72 -7.86
N SER A 966 -30.22 -11.35 -6.74
CA SER A 966 -31.39 -12.23 -6.69
C SER A 966 -32.70 -11.47 -6.95
N LYS A 967 -32.79 -10.18 -6.59
CA LYS A 967 -33.94 -9.32 -6.88
C LYS A 967 -33.97 -8.90 -8.35
N ASP A 968 -32.83 -8.53 -8.94
CA ASP A 968 -32.72 -8.25 -10.39
C ASP A 968 -33.13 -9.45 -11.25
N MET A 969 -32.75 -10.67 -10.84
CA MET A 969 -33.14 -11.92 -11.51
C MET A 969 -34.65 -12.15 -11.48
N VAL A 970 -35.32 -11.86 -10.36
CA VAL A 970 -36.79 -11.93 -10.27
C VAL A 970 -37.47 -10.82 -11.07
N ALA A 971 -36.91 -9.60 -11.06
CA ALA A 971 -37.49 -8.43 -11.74
C ALA A 971 -37.36 -8.49 -13.28
N SER A 972 -36.24 -9.03 -13.79
CA SER A 972 -36.00 -9.21 -15.24
C SER A 972 -36.78 -10.38 -15.85
N GLY A 973 -37.24 -11.33 -15.04
CA GLY A 973 -37.86 -12.56 -15.51
C GLY A 973 -36.90 -13.52 -16.22
N VAL A 974 -35.59 -13.27 -16.16
CA VAL A 974 -34.56 -14.19 -16.67
C VAL A 974 -34.48 -15.40 -15.74
N SER A 975 -34.40 -16.60 -16.31
CA SER A 975 -34.23 -17.81 -15.50
C SER A 975 -32.80 -17.87 -14.99
N GLY A 976 -32.58 -18.18 -13.71
CA GLY A 976 -31.23 -18.33 -13.19
C GLY A 976 -31.14 -18.85 -11.76
N GLY A 977 -29.92 -18.95 -11.24
CA GLY A 977 -29.61 -19.35 -9.87
C GLY A 977 -28.33 -18.69 -9.37
N ILE A 978 -28.15 -18.72 -8.04
CA ILE A 978 -26.94 -18.25 -7.36
C ILE A 978 -26.35 -19.39 -6.53
N VAL A 979 -25.03 -19.57 -6.65
CA VAL A 979 -24.17 -20.31 -5.70
C VAL A 979 -22.95 -19.45 -5.36
N GLY A 980 -22.09 -19.85 -4.42
CA GLY A 980 -20.85 -19.09 -4.21
C GLY A 980 -19.88 -19.69 -3.20
N HIS A 981 -18.59 -19.43 -3.42
CA HIS A 981 -17.47 -19.74 -2.51
C HIS A 981 -17.41 -18.69 -1.38
N VAL A 982 -18.54 -18.51 -0.70
CA VAL A 982 -18.83 -17.33 0.13
C VAL A 982 -17.85 -17.08 1.28
N GLY A 983 -17.07 -18.09 1.68
CA GLY A 983 -15.98 -17.95 2.65
C GLY A 983 -14.92 -16.90 2.27
N ASP A 984 -14.63 -16.70 0.98
CA ASP A 984 -13.68 -15.68 0.49
C ASP A 984 -14.37 -14.47 -0.18
N GLY A 985 -15.70 -14.50 -0.33
CA GLY A 985 -16.50 -13.38 -0.84
C GLY A 985 -16.86 -13.46 -2.33
N ASN A 986 -16.47 -14.54 -3.01
CA ASN A 986 -16.92 -14.84 -4.37
C ASN A 986 -18.35 -15.42 -4.40
N PHE A 987 -19.13 -15.00 -5.39
CA PHE A 987 -20.36 -15.71 -5.78
C PHE A 987 -20.53 -15.78 -7.31
N HIS A 988 -21.35 -16.75 -7.70
CA HIS A 988 -21.62 -17.16 -9.07
C HIS A 988 -23.09 -16.95 -9.41
N CYS A 989 -23.35 -16.42 -10.59
CA CYS A 989 -24.66 -16.32 -11.20
C CYS A 989 -24.68 -17.17 -12.47
N PHE A 990 -25.65 -18.07 -12.58
CA PHE A 990 -25.90 -18.84 -13.80
C PHE A 990 -27.31 -18.53 -14.31
N LEU A 991 -27.38 -18.01 -15.53
CA LEU A 991 -28.60 -17.58 -16.21
C LEU A 991 -28.90 -18.51 -17.39
N PHE A 992 -30.20 -18.68 -17.67
CA PHE A 992 -30.72 -19.31 -18.87
C PHE A 992 -31.71 -18.35 -19.54
N TYR A 993 -31.50 -18.11 -20.84
CA TYR A 993 -32.22 -17.09 -21.59
C TYR A 993 -32.38 -17.52 -23.05
N ASN A 994 -33.57 -17.37 -23.63
CA ASN A 994 -33.75 -17.49 -25.08
C ASN A 994 -33.38 -16.16 -25.78
N PRO A 995 -33.27 -16.10 -27.11
CA PRO A 995 -32.86 -14.89 -27.83
C PRO A 995 -33.71 -13.62 -27.61
N LYS A 996 -34.91 -13.72 -27.02
CA LYS A 996 -35.74 -12.54 -26.66
C LYS A 996 -35.45 -11.99 -25.26
N GLN A 997 -34.70 -12.75 -24.45
CA GLN A 997 -34.29 -12.39 -23.09
C GLN A 997 -32.80 -12.03 -23.00
N LYS A 998 -32.05 -12.09 -24.11
CA LYS A 998 -30.61 -11.80 -24.16
C LYS A 998 -30.28 -10.45 -23.53
N ASP A 999 -30.89 -9.38 -24.03
CA ASP A 999 -30.65 -8.00 -23.61
C ASP A 999 -30.90 -7.83 -22.10
N ALA A 1000 -31.96 -8.47 -21.57
CA ALA A 1000 -32.31 -8.46 -20.15
C ALA A 1000 -31.36 -9.27 -19.26
N ALA A 1001 -30.73 -10.32 -19.80
CA ALA A 1001 -29.67 -11.07 -19.13
C ALA A 1001 -28.35 -10.30 -19.14
N GLU A 1002 -28.00 -9.67 -20.26
CA GLU A 1002 -26.82 -8.79 -20.39
C GLU A 1002 -26.90 -7.59 -19.45
N GLU A 1003 -28.05 -6.92 -19.37
CA GLU A 1003 -28.30 -5.86 -18.38
C GLU A 1003 -28.15 -6.34 -16.93
N LEU A 1004 -28.60 -7.56 -16.60
CA LEU A 1004 -28.48 -8.13 -15.26
C LEU A 1004 -27.00 -8.35 -14.91
N VAL A 1005 -26.23 -8.96 -15.82
CA VAL A 1005 -24.79 -9.17 -15.65
C VAL A 1005 -24.05 -7.84 -15.52
N HIS A 1006 -24.39 -6.83 -16.34
CA HIS A 1006 -23.82 -5.49 -16.25
C HIS A 1006 -24.08 -4.86 -14.88
N ARG A 1007 -25.34 -4.84 -14.42
CA ARG A 1007 -25.71 -4.34 -13.07
C ARG A 1007 -25.02 -5.10 -11.94
N MET A 1008 -24.80 -6.41 -12.09
CA MET A 1008 -24.08 -7.22 -11.10
C MET A 1008 -22.59 -6.81 -11.03
N ILE A 1009 -21.94 -6.63 -12.17
CA ILE A 1009 -20.52 -6.25 -12.27
C ILE A 1009 -20.29 -4.82 -11.76
N GLU A 1010 -21.07 -3.84 -12.24
CA GLU A 1010 -20.99 -2.45 -11.75
C GLU A 1010 -21.19 -2.37 -10.23
N ARG A 1011 -22.14 -3.14 -9.70
CA ARG A 1011 -22.42 -3.23 -8.26
C ARG A 1011 -21.25 -3.85 -7.49
N ALA A 1012 -20.56 -4.86 -8.04
CA ALA A 1012 -19.38 -5.43 -7.41
C ALA A 1012 -18.26 -4.38 -7.28
N ILE A 1013 -17.94 -3.66 -8.36
CA ILE A 1013 -16.93 -2.60 -8.36
C ILE A 1013 -17.31 -1.48 -7.37
N ALA A 1014 -18.59 -1.05 -7.37
CA ALA A 1014 -19.11 -0.05 -6.43
C ALA A 1014 -19.20 -0.53 -4.96
N MET A 1015 -18.81 -1.77 -4.67
CA MET A 1015 -18.71 -2.35 -3.33
C MET A 1015 -17.26 -2.68 -2.91
N ASP A 1016 -16.26 -2.07 -3.59
CA ASP A 1016 -14.83 -2.37 -3.46
C ASP A 1016 -14.46 -3.83 -3.84
N GLY A 1017 -15.25 -4.42 -4.74
CA GLY A 1017 -15.07 -5.76 -5.31
C GLY A 1017 -14.46 -5.75 -6.71
N THR A 1018 -14.55 -6.89 -7.40
CA THR A 1018 -13.90 -7.17 -8.69
C THR A 1018 -14.83 -7.84 -9.70
N VAL A 1019 -14.57 -7.64 -11.00
CA VAL A 1019 -15.36 -8.13 -12.14
C VAL A 1019 -15.41 -9.65 -12.24
N THR A 1020 -14.45 -10.37 -11.64
CA THR A 1020 -14.36 -11.83 -11.61
C THR A 1020 -13.59 -12.25 -10.35
N GLY A 1021 -14.06 -13.29 -9.67
CA GLY A 1021 -13.31 -13.94 -8.58
C GLY A 1021 -12.37 -15.05 -9.07
N GLU A 1022 -12.74 -15.74 -10.16
CA GLU A 1022 -12.06 -16.96 -10.60
C GLU A 1022 -12.14 -17.31 -12.09
N HIS A 1023 -13.15 -16.86 -12.82
CA HIS A 1023 -13.34 -17.29 -14.21
C HIS A 1023 -12.33 -16.68 -15.18
N GLY A 1024 -11.78 -15.50 -14.85
CA GLY A 1024 -10.92 -14.71 -15.72
C GLY A 1024 -11.66 -13.58 -16.42
N VAL A 1025 -10.94 -12.85 -17.25
CA VAL A 1025 -11.38 -11.61 -17.90
C VAL A 1025 -11.79 -11.87 -19.36
N GLY A 1026 -11.00 -12.67 -20.07
CA GLY A 1026 -11.25 -13.12 -21.43
C GLY A 1026 -11.55 -11.99 -22.42
N LEU A 1027 -12.64 -12.16 -23.16
CA LEU A 1027 -13.25 -11.14 -24.02
C LEU A 1027 -14.33 -10.35 -23.28
N VAL A 1028 -15.14 -11.04 -22.48
CA VAL A 1028 -16.44 -10.56 -21.98
C VAL A 1028 -16.30 -9.49 -20.89
N LYS A 1029 -15.31 -9.61 -20.00
CA LYS A 1029 -15.16 -8.74 -18.81
C LYS A 1029 -14.08 -7.66 -18.93
N ARG A 1030 -13.32 -7.72 -20.01
CA ARG A 1030 -12.16 -6.88 -20.31
C ARG A 1030 -12.37 -5.38 -20.14
N ASP A 1031 -13.49 -4.84 -20.64
CA ASP A 1031 -13.66 -3.39 -20.70
C ASP A 1031 -13.94 -2.77 -19.31
N TYR A 1032 -14.56 -3.54 -18.41
CA TYR A 1032 -14.78 -3.18 -17.02
C TYR A 1032 -13.47 -3.03 -16.22
N LEU A 1033 -12.33 -3.56 -16.67
CA LEU A 1033 -11.04 -3.35 -15.99
C LEU A 1033 -10.64 -1.86 -15.89
N ASN A 1034 -11.11 -1.00 -16.79
CA ASN A 1034 -10.90 0.45 -16.68
C ASN A 1034 -11.72 1.07 -15.53
N GLN A 1035 -12.86 0.47 -15.18
CA GLN A 1035 -13.75 0.90 -14.10
C GLN A 1035 -13.27 0.36 -12.74
N GLU A 1036 -12.75 -0.87 -12.71
CA GLU A 1036 -12.18 -1.50 -11.49
C GLU A 1036 -10.78 -0.97 -11.15
N LEU A 1037 -9.84 -1.06 -12.09
CA LEU A 1037 -8.40 -0.84 -11.82
C LEU A 1037 -7.90 0.54 -12.27
N GLY A 1038 -8.72 1.27 -13.05
CA GLY A 1038 -8.36 2.53 -13.67
C GLY A 1038 -7.46 2.38 -14.91
N THR A 1039 -7.63 3.28 -15.87
CA THR A 1039 -6.89 3.24 -17.15
C THR A 1039 -5.37 3.08 -17.01
N PRO A 1040 -4.64 3.73 -16.07
CA PRO A 1040 -3.19 3.53 -15.93
C PRO A 1040 -2.75 2.09 -15.61
N ALA A 1041 -3.60 1.30 -14.94
CA ALA A 1041 -3.32 -0.12 -14.68
C ALA A 1041 -3.52 -0.96 -15.94
N VAL A 1042 -4.58 -0.69 -16.71
CA VAL A 1042 -4.84 -1.35 -18.00
C VAL A 1042 -3.78 -0.97 -19.04
N ASP A 1043 -3.33 0.29 -19.05
CA ASP A 1043 -2.21 0.75 -19.88
C ASP A 1043 -0.88 0.06 -19.50
N LEU A 1044 -0.67 -0.24 -18.21
CA LEU A 1044 0.48 -1.03 -17.76
C LEU A 1044 0.38 -2.49 -18.22
N MET A 1045 -0.81 -3.10 -18.14
CA MET A 1045 -1.05 -4.45 -18.66
C MET A 1045 -0.77 -4.52 -20.17
N ARG A 1046 -1.16 -3.50 -20.96
CA ARG A 1046 -0.78 -3.42 -22.39
C ARG A 1046 0.72 -3.28 -22.60
N GLN A 1047 1.42 -2.50 -21.78
CA GLN A 1047 2.89 -2.39 -21.87
C GLN A 1047 3.60 -3.71 -21.52
N ILE A 1048 3.07 -4.47 -20.56
CA ILE A 1048 3.54 -5.84 -20.24
C ILE A 1048 3.26 -6.77 -21.41
N LYS A 1049 2.05 -6.78 -21.96
CA LYS A 1049 1.69 -7.55 -23.16
C LYS A 1049 2.65 -7.27 -24.33
N ASN A 1050 2.89 -6.00 -24.63
CA ASN A 1050 3.81 -5.57 -25.70
C ASN A 1050 5.28 -5.96 -25.41
N ALA A 1051 5.69 -6.09 -24.15
CA ALA A 1051 7.05 -6.50 -23.78
C ALA A 1051 7.30 -8.02 -23.86
N PHE A 1052 6.24 -8.84 -23.76
CA PHE A 1052 6.31 -10.30 -23.85
C PHE A 1052 5.91 -10.83 -25.25
N ASP A 1053 5.11 -10.05 -25.98
CA ASP A 1053 4.59 -10.37 -27.30
C ASP A 1053 4.39 -9.08 -28.13
N PRO A 1054 5.47 -8.51 -28.70
CA PRO A 1054 5.42 -7.25 -29.46
C PRO A 1054 4.70 -7.38 -30.82
N LEU A 1055 4.35 -8.60 -31.25
CA LEU A 1055 3.56 -8.84 -32.47
C LEU A 1055 2.09 -9.18 -32.16
N CYS A 1056 1.68 -9.15 -30.88
CA CYS A 1056 0.36 -9.56 -30.39
C CYS A 1056 -0.14 -10.84 -31.06
N LEU A 1057 0.63 -11.92 -31.03
CA LEU A 1057 0.26 -13.21 -31.59
C LEU A 1057 -0.49 -14.08 -30.57
N LEU A 1058 -0.03 -14.08 -29.31
CA LEU A 1058 -0.54 -14.94 -28.24
C LEU A 1058 -1.86 -14.41 -27.67
N ASN A 1059 -2.94 -15.14 -27.94
CA ASN A 1059 -4.30 -14.88 -27.47
C ASN A 1059 -4.71 -13.37 -27.54
N CYS A 1060 -4.40 -12.73 -28.66
CA CYS A 1060 -4.52 -11.28 -28.82
C CYS A 1060 -5.94 -10.75 -28.61
N ASP A 1061 -6.01 -9.49 -28.18
CA ASP A 1061 -7.24 -8.77 -27.84
C ASP A 1061 -8.11 -9.45 -26.76
N LYS A 1062 -7.48 -10.15 -25.81
CA LYS A 1062 -8.08 -10.65 -24.54
C LYS A 1062 -7.35 -10.10 -23.33
N VAL A 1063 -8.01 -10.09 -22.17
CA VAL A 1063 -7.63 -9.38 -20.92
C VAL A 1063 -7.57 -7.85 -21.09
N VAL A 1064 -6.91 -7.34 -22.14
CA VAL A 1064 -6.81 -5.91 -22.48
C VAL A 1064 -7.05 -5.67 -23.97
N ARG A 1065 -7.56 -4.48 -24.33
CA ARG A 1065 -7.68 -4.07 -25.73
C ARG A 1065 -6.31 -3.80 -26.32
N MET A 1066 -5.97 -4.49 -27.40
CA MET A 1066 -4.78 -4.27 -28.23
C MET A 1066 -5.14 -3.70 -29.62
N LYS A 1067 -6.43 -3.46 -29.87
CA LYS A 1067 -6.95 -2.73 -31.03
C LYS A 1067 -7.70 -1.47 -30.57
N PRO A 1068 -7.34 -0.26 -31.04
CA PRO A 1068 -8.16 0.93 -30.82
C PRO A 1068 -9.55 0.73 -31.43
N SER A 1069 -10.62 1.05 -30.71
CA SER A 1069 -11.97 0.92 -31.26
C SER A 1069 -12.20 1.93 -32.38
N LEU A 1070 -12.69 1.47 -33.53
CA LEU A 1070 -13.21 2.35 -34.57
C LEU A 1070 -14.38 3.15 -33.96
N LYS A 1071 -14.33 4.48 -34.07
CA LYS A 1071 -15.40 5.35 -33.56
C LYS A 1071 -16.72 5.01 -34.26
N GLY A 1072 -17.63 4.39 -33.52
CA GLY A 1072 -18.95 3.97 -34.00
C GLY A 1072 -19.11 2.47 -34.27
N SER A 1073 -18.14 1.61 -33.91
CA SER A 1073 -18.34 0.15 -33.91
C SER A 1073 -18.51 -0.40 -32.48
N GLU A 1074 -19.68 -0.16 -31.90
CA GLU A 1074 -20.23 -1.07 -30.88
C GLU A 1074 -20.69 -2.36 -31.59
N ARG A 1075 -20.56 -3.50 -30.90
CA ARG A 1075 -20.89 -4.85 -31.39
C ARG A 1075 -21.39 -5.69 -30.22
#